data_AF-K6WFF7-F1
#
_entry.id   AF-K6WFF7-F1
#
_cell.length_a   1.000
_cell.length_b   1.000
_cell.length_c   1.000
_cell.angle_alpha   90.00
_cell.angle_beta   90.00
_cell.angle_gamma   90.00
#
_symmetry.space_group_name_H-M   'P 1'
#
loop_
_entity.id
_entity.type
_entity.pdbx_description
1 polymer ?
#
loop_
_entity_poly.entity_id
_entity_poly.type
_entity_poly.pdbx_seq_one_letter_code
_entity_poly.pdbx_strand_id
1 'polypeptide(L)'
;MAAQASDLVPPVVDDDLGTLRPPRDRASAQRRSNDLIDRIRTPRGFGRNAPRIAGTVVGVLSAISLLSSLFPWLRNLIHVPRDYVDTFIITLPDTSFAWAFVLALLAFALSARKRIAWWICVVYLVLYIAGNALYLVPAFADTLEVTETDRVNLVLGIAVDVAALVFLIATYRQFYTRVRRGALPAALGVLVSGLVLGTLLGWGLVWLLPHTLTRADRLPYAFNRVVAFGSVDQDAAFDGRHSYAVVNGLLGLFGALALIAAAVVLFRSVRLRSLITADDEKLIRALTTRFGDDDSLAYFSTRRDKAVVFSPDGRAAVTYRVELGVGIAGGDPIGDPSSWGDAIVEFLALCDRYGWHPAAMGSSALGAAAYDEAGFGSLAIGDEAILYTRDYSINGPAMKGVRQAVTRTKRAGITVRIRRHGELSDAEMSEVIARSDAWRDTDEERGFAMALGRLGDPADGNCLLVEAVEAEGTAAEKVVGMLSFVPWGRTGVSLDLMRRDRGSVNGVIETMVTELVRNSEQHGITEISLNFATFRAFFEHGAEIGAGPVMRATYSVLMFGSRFFQMESLYKSNAKYRPDWQPRYLCYEDNRMLPRVALAGIVTEGFVRLPQFGRARHYTRGASSIPPGVDVDILVADLEAEAGPQSAEVSRPEQVRVRVAKMERLAADGIDPYPPARPPSHTIATATAAPAGTVVRIAGRVTRLRDFGKVAFAAVHDWSGEVQVLVEASRIDPDAPDFACCTDLGDLIEVSGEIGHSRTGELSVLATSWRMLGKCLRPLPDKWSGLSDPEACVRQRYVDLAINARSRELLATRSLVVKSLRDFMSGRGFLEVETPILQQIHGGANATPFQTHINAYDLDLYLRIAPELYLKRLCVGGVEKVFEIGRNFRNEGVDFSHNPEFTSLEAYAAHGDYRTMLDLTREMIQNAAIAAHGEPVIFRTEPDGSTARIDISGPWPIRSVHDAVSEGAGEEITPSTPVETLRAVCDRLGIAHRPDWDAGHVVLELYEHLGEDRTTFPTFYVDFPTSTSPLTRAHRSIAGVAERWDLVAWGVELGTAYTELTDPVEQRKRLTAQSMLAAGGDPEAMELDEDFLQALEYAMPPTGGLGVGVDRIVMLITGQSIRESLAFPLVKPQER
;
A
#
# COMPACT_ATOMS: atom_id res chain seq x y z
N MET A 1 -61.60 19.50 -35.19
CA MET A 1 -61.53 19.54 -36.66
C MET A 1 -60.15 19.03 -37.03
N ALA A 2 -59.99 17.76 -37.39
CA ALA A 2 -60.12 17.25 -38.77
C ALA A 2 -59.08 17.90 -39.70
N ALA A 3 -58.22 17.23 -40.47
CA ALA A 3 -58.03 15.81 -40.79
C ALA A 3 -56.76 15.66 -41.66
N GLN A 4 -56.19 14.43 -41.72
CA GLN A 4 -55.60 13.75 -42.91
C GLN A 4 -54.32 14.35 -43.56
N ALA A 5 -53.31 13.62 -44.06
CA ALA A 5 -53.05 12.21 -44.41
C ALA A 5 -51.50 12.08 -44.56
N SER A 6 -50.77 11.03 -44.11
CA SER A 6 -50.58 9.69 -44.74
C SER A 6 -50.32 9.77 -46.25
N ASP A 7 -49.37 9.11 -46.92
CA ASP A 7 -48.43 8.02 -46.68
C ASP A 7 -47.43 8.04 -47.86
N LEU A 8 -46.28 7.37 -47.72
CA LEU A 8 -45.85 6.28 -48.61
C LEU A 8 -44.37 5.94 -48.34
N VAL A 9 -44.13 4.74 -47.78
CA VAL A 9 -43.29 3.66 -48.36
C VAL A 9 -43.23 2.50 -47.33
N PRO A 10 -43.27 1.22 -47.78
CA PRO A 10 -43.73 0.05 -47.00
C PRO A 10 -42.61 -0.67 -46.22
N PRO A 11 -42.97 -1.66 -45.37
CA PRO A 11 -42.11 -2.21 -44.33
C PRO A 11 -41.25 -3.40 -44.81
N VAL A 12 -40.08 -3.56 -44.19
CA VAL A 12 -39.32 -4.82 -44.21
C VAL A 12 -39.45 -5.46 -42.83
N VAL A 13 -40.01 -6.66 -42.88
CA VAL A 13 -40.36 -7.63 -41.84
C VAL A 13 -39.32 -7.73 -40.70
N ASP A 14 -39.84 -7.50 -39.50
CA ASP A 14 -39.29 -7.89 -38.20
C ASP A 14 -39.52 -9.39 -37.98
N ASP A 15 -38.54 -10.10 -37.44
CA ASP A 15 -38.79 -11.33 -36.67
C ASP A 15 -37.71 -11.43 -35.58
N ASP A 16 -38.13 -11.02 -34.38
CA ASP A 16 -37.99 -11.69 -33.08
C ASP A 16 -37.58 -10.75 -31.93
N LEU A 17 -38.46 -9.77 -31.64
CA LEU A 17 -38.54 -9.08 -30.36
C LEU A 17 -39.60 -9.76 -29.47
N GLY A 18 -39.13 -10.53 -28.48
CA GLY A 18 -39.97 -11.20 -27.51
C GLY A 18 -39.52 -10.96 -26.07
N THR A 19 -40.22 -10.03 -25.40
CA THR A 19 -40.34 -9.83 -23.94
C THR A 19 -39.25 -9.03 -23.20
N LEU A 20 -39.60 -7.76 -22.93
CA LEU A 20 -39.13 -6.96 -21.80
C LEU A 20 -39.23 -7.79 -20.50
N ARG A 21 -38.09 -8.04 -19.85
CA ARG A 21 -38.04 -8.58 -18.48
C ARG A 21 -37.85 -7.41 -17.50
N PRO A 22 -38.41 -7.49 -16.27
CA PRO A 22 -38.24 -6.46 -15.25
C PRO A 22 -36.75 -6.33 -14.85
N PRO A 23 -36.34 -5.23 -14.17
CA PRO A 23 -34.94 -5.01 -13.77
C PRO A 23 -34.44 -6.26 -13.05
N ARG A 24 -33.34 -6.84 -13.57
CA ARG A 24 -32.80 -8.10 -13.06
C ARG A 24 -32.33 -7.87 -11.62
N ASP A 25 -32.99 -8.57 -10.72
CA ASP A 25 -32.64 -8.71 -9.30
C ASP A 25 -31.12 -8.96 -9.17
N ARG A 26 -30.40 -8.17 -8.34
CA ARG A 26 -28.94 -8.26 -8.13
C ARG A 26 -28.50 -9.70 -7.85
N ALA A 27 -29.33 -10.45 -7.13
CA ALA A 27 -29.11 -11.86 -6.82
C ALA A 27 -29.10 -12.80 -8.04
N SER A 28 -29.70 -12.39 -9.17
CA SER A 28 -29.72 -13.15 -10.43
C SER A 28 -28.51 -12.86 -11.33
N ALA A 29 -27.97 -11.65 -11.28
CA ALA A 29 -26.72 -11.28 -11.93
C ALA A 29 -25.53 -11.93 -11.19
N GLN A 30 -25.51 -11.87 -9.85
CA GLN A 30 -24.51 -12.54 -9.01
C GLN A 30 -24.50 -14.06 -9.25
N ARG A 31 -25.68 -14.70 -9.32
CA ARG A 31 -25.77 -16.14 -9.63
C ARG A 31 -25.25 -16.48 -11.01
N ARG A 32 -25.52 -15.62 -12.01
CA ARG A 32 -24.99 -15.80 -13.37
C ARG A 32 -23.47 -15.61 -13.40
N SER A 33 -22.95 -14.64 -12.65
CA SER A 33 -21.52 -14.37 -12.47
C SER A 33 -20.83 -15.57 -11.81
N ASN A 34 -21.37 -16.05 -10.70
CA ASN A 34 -20.90 -17.26 -10.00
C ASN A 34 -21.00 -18.53 -10.87
N ASP A 35 -22.09 -18.73 -11.61
CA ASP A 35 -22.22 -19.84 -12.57
C ASP A 35 -21.22 -19.75 -13.73
N LEU A 36 -20.81 -18.54 -14.12
CA LEU A 36 -19.80 -18.32 -15.16
C LEU A 36 -18.40 -18.57 -14.59
N ILE A 37 -18.12 -18.05 -13.38
CA ILE A 37 -16.90 -18.32 -12.61
C ILE A 37 -16.74 -19.82 -12.39
N ASP A 38 -17.79 -20.55 -11.96
CA ASP A 38 -17.73 -22.00 -11.77
C ASP A 38 -17.56 -22.77 -13.07
N ARG A 39 -18.16 -22.30 -14.18
CA ARG A 39 -17.91 -22.87 -15.52
C ARG A 39 -16.49 -22.64 -16.00
N ILE A 40 -15.86 -21.52 -15.64
CA ILE A 40 -14.48 -21.17 -16.01
C ILE A 40 -13.48 -21.90 -15.09
N ARG A 41 -13.71 -21.88 -13.77
CA ARG A 41 -12.91 -22.56 -12.72
C ARG A 41 -12.99 -24.09 -12.81
N THR A 42 -14.15 -24.66 -13.11
CA THR A 42 -14.35 -26.12 -13.20
C THR A 42 -15.08 -26.57 -14.48
N PRO A 43 -14.44 -26.53 -15.65
CA PRO A 43 -15.12 -26.90 -16.88
C PRO A 43 -15.31 -28.43 -16.96
N ARG A 44 -16.45 -28.92 -16.48
CA ARG A 44 -16.93 -30.30 -16.62
C ARG A 44 -17.87 -30.37 -17.83
N GLY A 45 -17.50 -31.18 -18.82
CA GLY A 45 -18.31 -31.44 -20.02
C GLY A 45 -17.66 -32.46 -20.96
N PHE A 46 -18.47 -33.35 -21.52
CA PHE A 46 -18.03 -34.33 -22.52
C PHE A 46 -17.33 -33.61 -23.69
N GLY A 47 -16.09 -34.02 -24.00
CA GLY A 47 -15.35 -33.49 -25.15
C GLY A 47 -14.62 -32.16 -24.96
N ARG A 48 -14.45 -31.60 -23.74
CA ARG A 48 -13.71 -30.32 -23.53
C ARG A 48 -12.31 -30.29 -24.17
N ASN A 49 -11.59 -31.39 -24.11
CA ASN A 49 -10.26 -31.51 -24.71
C ASN A 49 -10.30 -31.75 -26.22
N ALA A 50 -11.47 -31.92 -26.84
CA ALA A 50 -11.60 -32.27 -28.25
C ALA A 50 -10.95 -31.25 -29.21
N PRO A 51 -11.06 -29.92 -29.01
CA PRO A 51 -10.34 -28.96 -29.84
C PRO A 51 -8.82 -29.11 -29.74
N ARG A 52 -8.31 -29.42 -28.54
CA ARG A 52 -6.89 -29.69 -28.30
C ARG A 52 -6.44 -31.03 -28.86
N ILE A 53 -7.25 -32.08 -28.75
CA ILE A 53 -6.96 -33.42 -29.29
C ILE A 53 -6.93 -33.34 -30.82
N ALA A 54 -7.98 -32.78 -31.44
CA ALA A 54 -8.04 -32.58 -32.89
C ALA A 54 -6.88 -31.71 -33.39
N GLY A 55 -6.59 -30.61 -32.69
CA GLY A 55 -5.46 -29.75 -32.99
C GLY A 55 -4.11 -30.46 -32.90
N THR A 56 -3.89 -31.25 -31.83
CA THR A 56 -2.65 -32.03 -31.66
C THR A 56 -2.49 -33.08 -32.77
N VAL A 57 -3.54 -33.83 -33.10
CA VAL A 57 -3.48 -34.86 -34.16
C VAL A 57 -3.11 -34.24 -35.51
N VAL A 58 -3.80 -33.17 -35.92
CA VAL A 58 -3.49 -32.46 -37.17
C VAL A 58 -2.09 -31.82 -37.11
N GLY A 59 -1.67 -31.34 -35.94
CA GLY A 59 -0.34 -30.76 -35.72
C GLY A 59 0.78 -31.79 -35.86
N VAL A 60 0.58 -33.02 -35.37
CA VAL A 60 1.52 -34.13 -35.55
C VAL A 60 1.63 -34.51 -37.03
N LEU A 61 0.50 -34.61 -37.75
CA LEU A 61 0.49 -34.87 -39.20
C LEU A 61 1.21 -33.77 -39.97
N SER A 62 1.00 -32.50 -39.60
CA SER A 62 1.72 -31.35 -40.15
C SER A 62 3.24 -31.47 -39.93
N ALA A 63 3.68 -31.78 -38.70
CA ALA A 63 5.09 -31.92 -38.37
C ALA A 63 5.74 -33.09 -39.12
N ILE A 64 5.07 -34.23 -39.22
CA ILE A 64 5.54 -35.39 -40.01
C ILE A 64 5.66 -35.00 -41.49
N SER A 65 4.67 -34.30 -42.05
CA SER A 65 4.70 -33.82 -43.44
C SER A 65 5.85 -32.84 -43.69
N LEU A 66 6.07 -31.89 -42.78
CA LEU A 66 7.13 -30.90 -42.87
C LEU A 66 8.52 -31.53 -42.78
N LEU A 67 8.74 -32.39 -41.78
CA LEU A 67 10.02 -33.05 -41.55
C LEU A 67 10.35 -34.02 -42.71
N SER A 68 9.37 -34.73 -43.24
CA SER A 68 9.54 -35.60 -44.42
C SER A 68 9.87 -34.80 -45.68
N SER A 69 9.35 -33.57 -45.79
CA SER A 69 9.67 -32.67 -46.91
C SER A 69 11.05 -32.03 -46.77
N LEU A 70 11.50 -31.71 -45.55
CA LEU A 70 12.82 -31.11 -45.27
C LEU A 70 13.97 -32.11 -45.32
N PHE A 71 13.72 -33.35 -44.90
CA PHE A 71 14.77 -34.35 -44.66
C PHE A 71 14.52 -35.62 -45.49
N PRO A 72 15.16 -35.74 -46.67
CA PRO A 72 15.00 -36.91 -47.53
C PRO A 72 15.33 -38.26 -46.86
N TRP A 73 16.25 -38.27 -45.89
CA TRP A 73 16.60 -39.48 -45.13
C TRP A 73 15.47 -39.92 -44.19
N LEU A 74 14.78 -38.96 -43.55
CA LEU A 74 13.65 -39.25 -42.67
C LEU A 74 12.46 -39.76 -43.49
N ARG A 75 12.21 -39.15 -44.66
CA ARG A 75 11.22 -39.62 -45.62
C ARG A 75 11.45 -41.08 -46.02
N ASN A 76 12.70 -41.45 -46.34
CA ASN A 76 13.02 -42.84 -46.67
C ASN A 76 12.85 -43.77 -45.47
N LEU A 77 13.09 -43.30 -44.24
CA LEU A 77 12.90 -44.10 -43.02
C LEU A 77 11.43 -44.40 -42.74
N ILE A 78 10.54 -43.44 -43.00
CA ILE A 78 9.11 -43.54 -42.65
C ILE A 78 8.20 -43.80 -43.85
N HIS A 79 8.73 -44.10 -45.04
CA HIS A 79 7.94 -44.24 -46.27
C HIS A 79 6.78 -45.25 -46.11
N VAL A 80 7.03 -46.45 -45.58
CA VAL A 80 5.97 -47.48 -45.40
C VAL A 80 4.75 -46.97 -44.61
N PRO A 81 4.88 -46.48 -43.36
CA PRO A 81 3.73 -45.98 -42.61
C PRO A 81 3.16 -44.66 -43.17
N ARG A 82 3.99 -43.84 -43.82
CA ARG A 82 3.58 -42.56 -44.38
C ARG A 82 2.74 -42.72 -45.64
N ASP A 83 3.19 -43.56 -46.56
CA ASP A 83 2.50 -43.87 -47.82
C ASP A 83 1.17 -44.56 -47.53
N TYR A 84 1.11 -45.40 -46.49
CA TYR A 84 -0.15 -45.97 -46.01
C TYR A 84 -1.13 -44.89 -45.54
N VAL A 85 -0.66 -43.92 -44.75
CA VAL A 85 -1.50 -42.81 -44.29
C VAL A 85 -1.95 -41.93 -45.46
N ASP A 86 -1.04 -41.57 -46.37
CA ASP A 86 -1.31 -40.76 -47.57
C ASP A 86 -2.34 -41.40 -48.48
N THR A 87 -2.25 -42.73 -48.66
CA THR A 87 -3.11 -43.49 -49.58
C THR A 87 -4.48 -43.78 -48.99
N PHE A 88 -4.58 -44.13 -47.70
CA PHE A 88 -5.81 -44.71 -47.14
C PHE A 88 -6.52 -43.87 -46.08
N ILE A 89 -5.82 -42.94 -45.38
CA ILE A 89 -6.39 -42.23 -44.22
C ILE A 89 -6.51 -40.72 -44.46
N ILE A 90 -5.42 -40.05 -44.84
CA ILE A 90 -5.43 -38.61 -45.09
C ILE A 90 -4.28 -38.26 -46.02
N THR A 91 -4.56 -37.40 -46.99
CA THR A 91 -3.54 -36.93 -47.93
C THR A 91 -2.35 -36.32 -47.16
N LEU A 92 -1.18 -36.92 -47.33
CA LEU A 92 0.10 -36.61 -46.69
C LEU A 92 1.25 -36.65 -47.73
N PRO A 93 1.17 -35.81 -48.78
CA PRO A 93 1.93 -35.95 -50.02
C PRO A 93 3.43 -35.79 -49.83
N ASP A 94 4.19 -36.39 -50.75
CA ASP A 94 5.62 -36.65 -50.60
C ASP A 94 6.52 -35.43 -50.33
N THR A 95 6.23 -34.31 -51.00
CA THR A 95 7.05 -33.08 -50.99
C THR A 95 6.20 -31.82 -51.10
N SER A 96 5.36 -31.55 -50.09
CA SER A 96 4.50 -30.36 -50.09
C SER A 96 4.62 -29.54 -48.80
N PHE A 97 5.53 -28.56 -48.83
CA PHE A 97 5.61 -27.52 -47.80
C PHE A 97 4.30 -26.76 -47.63
N ALA A 98 3.57 -26.56 -48.74
CA ALA A 98 2.26 -25.93 -48.74
C ALA A 98 1.27 -26.71 -47.87
N TRP A 99 1.20 -28.02 -48.07
CA TRP A 99 0.26 -28.88 -47.36
C TRP A 99 0.61 -29.03 -45.88
N ALA A 100 1.89 -29.21 -45.57
CA ALA A 100 2.36 -29.24 -44.19
C ALA A 100 1.97 -27.96 -43.43
N PHE A 101 2.08 -26.79 -44.07
CA PHE A 101 1.70 -25.52 -43.47
C PHE A 101 0.18 -25.34 -43.33
N VAL A 102 -0.62 -25.81 -44.30
CA VAL A 102 -2.09 -25.82 -44.19
C VAL A 102 -2.53 -26.64 -42.99
N LEU A 103 -1.96 -27.83 -42.81
CA LEU A 103 -2.22 -28.67 -41.65
C LEU A 103 -1.78 -27.96 -40.35
N ALA A 104 -0.64 -27.26 -40.32
CA ALA A 104 -0.20 -26.48 -39.15
C ALA A 104 -1.22 -25.39 -38.77
N LEU A 105 -1.72 -24.65 -39.76
CA LEU A 105 -2.72 -23.61 -39.55
C LEU A 105 -4.07 -24.19 -39.10
N LEU A 106 -4.48 -25.31 -39.68
CA LEU A 106 -5.70 -26.01 -39.31
C LEU A 106 -5.61 -26.54 -37.88
N ALA A 107 -4.46 -27.11 -37.50
CA ALA A 107 -4.14 -27.54 -36.14
C ALA A 107 -4.24 -26.39 -35.12
N PHE A 108 -3.66 -25.23 -35.47
CA PHE A 108 -3.75 -24.02 -34.64
C PHE A 108 -5.19 -23.52 -34.52
N ALA A 109 -5.94 -23.49 -35.62
CA ALA A 109 -7.31 -23.00 -35.64
C ALA A 109 -8.29 -23.94 -34.88
N LEU A 110 -8.09 -25.25 -34.96
CA LEU A 110 -8.81 -26.25 -34.16
C LEU A 110 -8.50 -26.09 -32.67
N SER A 111 -7.22 -25.94 -32.31
CA SER A 111 -6.80 -25.70 -30.92
C SER A 111 -7.40 -24.41 -30.35
N ALA A 112 -7.56 -23.39 -31.20
CA ALA A 112 -8.23 -22.13 -30.89
C ALA A 112 -9.78 -22.19 -31.01
N ARG A 113 -10.38 -23.40 -31.03
CA ARG A 113 -11.83 -23.65 -31.01
C ARG A 113 -12.62 -22.99 -32.16
N LYS A 114 -11.96 -22.68 -33.29
CA LYS A 114 -12.60 -21.95 -34.40
C LYS A 114 -13.59 -22.85 -35.14
N ARG A 115 -14.84 -22.43 -35.20
CA ARG A 115 -15.92 -23.19 -35.86
C ARG A 115 -15.68 -23.42 -37.36
N ILE A 116 -14.94 -22.53 -38.02
CA ILE A 116 -14.61 -22.70 -39.44
C ILE A 116 -13.61 -23.82 -39.69
N ALA A 117 -12.65 -24.02 -38.78
CA ALA A 117 -11.65 -25.08 -38.90
C ALA A 117 -12.30 -26.45 -38.74
N TRP A 118 -13.25 -26.55 -37.80
CA TRP A 118 -14.12 -27.70 -37.67
C TRP A 118 -14.89 -27.99 -38.97
N TRP A 119 -15.51 -26.98 -39.59
CA TRP A 119 -16.22 -27.15 -40.87
C TRP A 119 -15.29 -27.63 -41.99
N ILE A 120 -14.09 -27.07 -42.10
CA ILE A 120 -13.08 -27.49 -43.09
C ILE A 120 -12.72 -28.96 -42.88
N CYS A 121 -12.44 -29.38 -41.64
CA CYS A 121 -12.14 -30.78 -41.32
C CYS A 121 -13.30 -31.72 -41.64
N VAL A 122 -14.53 -31.36 -41.27
CA VAL A 122 -15.72 -32.18 -41.52
C VAL A 122 -15.98 -32.31 -43.01
N VAL A 123 -15.96 -31.21 -43.76
CA VAL A 123 -16.16 -31.24 -45.21
C VAL A 123 -15.05 -32.05 -45.89
N TYR A 124 -13.79 -31.85 -45.49
CA TYR A 124 -12.66 -32.60 -46.03
C TYR A 124 -12.81 -34.11 -45.76
N LEU A 125 -13.08 -34.53 -44.51
CA LEU A 125 -13.27 -35.94 -44.17
C LEU A 125 -14.45 -36.56 -44.92
N VAL A 126 -15.57 -35.85 -45.04
CA VAL A 126 -16.73 -36.33 -45.81
C VAL A 126 -16.37 -36.55 -47.28
N LEU A 127 -15.69 -35.59 -47.91
CA LEU A 127 -15.26 -35.70 -49.31
C LEU A 127 -14.22 -36.81 -49.49
N TYR A 128 -13.30 -36.96 -48.54
CA TYR A 128 -12.26 -37.99 -48.58
C TYR A 128 -12.84 -39.40 -48.41
N ILE A 129 -13.74 -39.60 -47.43
CA ILE A 129 -14.49 -40.85 -47.25
C ILE A 129 -15.28 -41.19 -48.52
N ALA A 130 -15.96 -40.20 -49.13
CA ALA A 130 -16.71 -40.41 -50.36
C ALA A 130 -15.81 -40.79 -51.54
N GLY A 131 -14.63 -40.17 -51.65
CA GLY A 131 -13.61 -40.52 -52.63
C GLY A 131 -13.12 -41.96 -52.46
N ASN A 132 -12.69 -42.33 -51.25
CA ASN A 132 -12.24 -43.68 -50.93
C ASN A 132 -13.34 -44.74 -51.15
N ALA A 133 -14.59 -44.40 -50.83
CA ALA A 133 -15.73 -45.26 -51.11
C ALA A 133 -15.99 -45.46 -52.62
N LEU A 134 -15.67 -44.46 -53.45
CA LEU A 134 -15.79 -44.59 -54.91
C LEU A 134 -14.80 -45.62 -55.47
N TYR A 135 -13.59 -45.71 -54.91
CA TYR A 135 -12.60 -46.74 -55.28
C TYR A 135 -13.03 -48.17 -54.89
N LEU A 136 -14.02 -48.32 -54.01
CA LEU A 136 -14.63 -49.62 -53.67
C LEU A 136 -15.76 -50.01 -54.63
N VAL A 137 -16.20 -49.10 -55.52
CA VAL A 137 -17.24 -49.40 -56.53
C VAL A 137 -16.58 -50.17 -57.68
N PRO A 138 -17.08 -51.37 -58.06
CA PRO A 138 -16.44 -52.24 -59.05
C PRO A 138 -16.08 -51.54 -60.38
N ALA A 139 -16.97 -50.68 -60.89
CA ALA A 139 -16.75 -49.94 -62.13
C ALA A 139 -15.51 -49.01 -62.09
N PHE A 140 -15.18 -48.45 -60.93
CA PHE A 140 -14.00 -47.60 -60.75
C PHE A 140 -12.78 -48.42 -60.32
N ALA A 141 -12.98 -49.43 -59.48
CA ALA A 141 -11.93 -50.33 -59.01
C ALA A 141 -11.22 -51.06 -60.17
N ASP A 142 -12.00 -51.53 -61.15
CA ASP A 142 -11.49 -52.26 -62.31
C ASP A 142 -10.78 -51.34 -63.31
N THR A 143 -11.16 -50.06 -63.38
CA THR A 143 -10.55 -49.06 -64.26
C THR A 143 -9.22 -48.53 -63.70
N LEU A 144 -9.00 -48.66 -62.38
CA LEU A 144 -7.86 -48.10 -61.66
C LEU A 144 -6.96 -49.19 -61.03
N GLU A 145 -7.11 -50.44 -61.47
CA GLU A 145 -6.28 -51.60 -61.07
C GLU A 145 -6.17 -51.82 -59.54
N VAL A 146 -7.23 -51.57 -58.78
CA VAL A 146 -7.23 -51.67 -57.31
C VAL A 146 -7.12 -53.14 -56.86
N THR A 147 -6.10 -53.50 -56.08
CA THR A 147 -5.88 -54.89 -55.62
C THR A 147 -6.82 -55.29 -54.48
N GLU A 148 -7.00 -56.60 -54.23
CA GLU A 148 -7.79 -57.09 -53.09
C GLU A 148 -7.23 -56.62 -51.74
N THR A 149 -5.92 -56.45 -51.63
CA THR A 149 -5.28 -55.88 -50.43
C THR A 149 -5.61 -54.40 -50.26
N ASP A 150 -5.67 -53.64 -51.36
CA ASP A 150 -6.07 -52.23 -51.33
C ASP A 150 -7.52 -52.06 -50.92
N ARG A 151 -8.42 -52.96 -51.32
CA ARG A 151 -9.83 -52.96 -50.88
C ARG A 151 -9.94 -53.09 -49.36
N VAL A 152 -9.17 -53.98 -48.74
CA VAL A 152 -9.14 -54.14 -47.28
C VAL A 152 -8.60 -52.89 -46.59
N ASN A 153 -7.51 -52.31 -47.12
CA ASN A 153 -6.92 -51.10 -46.58
C ASN A 153 -7.82 -49.86 -46.74
N LEU A 154 -8.54 -49.73 -47.85
CA LEU A 154 -9.55 -48.70 -48.07
C LEU A 154 -10.68 -48.79 -47.05
N VAL A 155 -11.17 -50.00 -46.75
CA VAL A 155 -12.22 -50.19 -45.72
C VAL A 155 -11.71 -49.82 -44.32
N LEU A 156 -10.47 -50.20 -43.98
CA LEU A 156 -9.85 -49.83 -42.70
C LEU A 156 -9.65 -48.30 -42.59
N GLY A 157 -9.18 -47.65 -43.66
CA GLY A 157 -9.03 -46.20 -43.73
C GLY A 157 -10.35 -45.47 -43.55
N ILE A 158 -11.40 -45.87 -44.28
CA ILE A 158 -12.76 -45.34 -44.14
C ILE A 158 -13.27 -45.48 -42.70
N ALA A 159 -13.01 -46.62 -42.03
CA ALA A 159 -13.43 -46.81 -40.64
C ALA A 159 -12.74 -45.82 -39.68
N VAL A 160 -11.45 -45.54 -39.87
CA VAL A 160 -10.70 -44.54 -39.09
C VAL A 160 -11.25 -43.13 -39.33
N ASP A 161 -11.52 -42.78 -40.60
CA ASP A 161 -12.04 -41.46 -40.96
C ASP A 161 -13.47 -41.25 -40.46
N VAL A 162 -14.32 -42.28 -40.51
CA VAL A 162 -15.67 -42.25 -39.94
C VAL A 162 -15.61 -42.08 -38.43
N ALA A 163 -14.70 -42.76 -37.73
CA ALA A 163 -14.51 -42.58 -36.29
C ALA A 163 -14.08 -41.15 -35.95
N ALA A 164 -13.13 -40.57 -36.72
CA ALA A 164 -12.70 -39.18 -36.57
C ALA A 164 -13.84 -38.18 -36.86
N LEU A 165 -14.65 -38.44 -37.89
CA LEU A 165 -15.82 -37.64 -38.26
C LEU A 165 -16.88 -37.66 -37.15
N VAL A 166 -17.21 -38.84 -36.61
CA VAL A 166 -18.15 -39.00 -35.49
C VAL A 166 -17.65 -38.26 -34.26
N PHE A 167 -16.35 -38.35 -33.94
CA PHE A 167 -15.75 -37.60 -32.85
C PHE A 167 -15.88 -36.08 -33.03
N LEU A 168 -15.59 -35.56 -34.22
CA LEU A 168 -15.75 -34.14 -34.52
C LEU A 168 -17.22 -33.69 -34.43
N ILE A 169 -18.16 -34.48 -34.95
CA ILE A 169 -19.60 -34.17 -34.88
C ILE A 169 -20.11 -34.20 -33.44
N ALA A 170 -19.74 -35.22 -32.65
CA ALA A 170 -20.13 -35.33 -31.24
C ALA A 170 -19.60 -34.17 -30.39
N THR A 171 -18.47 -33.57 -30.80
CA THR A 171 -17.79 -32.50 -30.07
C THR A 171 -18.00 -31.11 -30.68
N TYR A 172 -18.93 -30.95 -31.64
CA TYR A 172 -19.12 -29.69 -32.37
C TYR A 172 -19.33 -28.47 -31.44
N ARG A 173 -20.05 -28.67 -30.31
CA ARG A 173 -20.37 -27.59 -29.36
C ARG A 173 -19.12 -26.98 -28.72
N GLN A 174 -17.98 -27.68 -28.76
CA GLN A 174 -16.70 -27.24 -28.21
C GLN A 174 -15.94 -26.30 -29.17
N PHE A 175 -16.36 -26.21 -30.43
CA PHE A 175 -15.79 -25.32 -31.46
C PHE A 175 -16.69 -24.09 -31.68
N TYR A 176 -16.89 -23.29 -30.64
CA TYR A 176 -17.86 -22.19 -30.63
C TYR A 176 -17.30 -20.83 -31.08
N THR A 177 -15.97 -20.68 -31.20
CA THR A 177 -15.34 -19.40 -31.53
C THR A 177 -15.73 -18.97 -32.95
N ARG A 178 -16.36 -17.78 -33.05
CA ARG A 178 -16.87 -17.23 -34.31
C ARG A 178 -15.75 -16.54 -35.10
N VAL A 179 -15.73 -16.75 -36.42
CA VAL A 179 -14.84 -16.02 -37.34
C VAL A 179 -15.53 -14.75 -37.84
N ARG A 180 -14.76 -13.72 -38.15
CA ARG A 180 -15.24 -12.43 -38.66
C ARG A 180 -16.18 -12.61 -39.86
N ARG A 181 -17.36 -11.96 -39.82
CA ARG A 181 -18.25 -11.82 -40.99
C ARG A 181 -17.47 -11.16 -42.14
N GLY A 182 -17.36 -11.84 -43.28
CA GLY A 182 -16.58 -11.38 -44.44
C GLY A 182 -15.11 -11.83 -44.51
N ALA A 183 -14.59 -12.61 -43.54
CA ALA A 183 -13.23 -13.16 -43.64
C ALA A 183 -13.10 -14.20 -44.76
N LEU A 184 -14.14 -15.01 -44.99
CA LEU A 184 -14.20 -15.98 -46.08
C LEU A 184 -14.02 -15.35 -47.48
N PRO A 185 -14.82 -14.35 -47.89
CA PRO A 185 -14.62 -13.71 -49.19
C PRO A 185 -13.29 -12.94 -49.29
N ALA A 186 -12.77 -12.38 -48.19
CA ALA A 186 -11.46 -11.73 -48.19
C ALA A 186 -10.31 -12.74 -48.36
N ALA A 187 -10.36 -13.86 -47.64
CA ALA A 187 -9.38 -14.95 -47.78
C ALA A 187 -9.43 -15.58 -49.16
N LEU A 188 -10.63 -15.79 -49.71
CA LEU A 188 -10.83 -16.26 -51.08
C LEU A 188 -10.26 -15.27 -52.10
N GLY A 189 -10.49 -13.96 -51.91
CA GLY A 189 -9.91 -12.91 -52.74
C GLY A 189 -8.38 -12.91 -52.71
N VAL A 190 -7.79 -13.08 -51.53
CA VAL A 190 -6.32 -13.20 -51.37
C VAL A 190 -5.79 -14.48 -52.00
N LEU A 191 -6.49 -15.60 -51.86
CA LEU A 191 -6.13 -16.87 -52.48
C LEU A 191 -6.12 -16.75 -54.00
N VAL A 192 -7.21 -16.29 -54.59
CA VAL A 192 -7.36 -16.15 -56.05
C VAL A 192 -6.32 -15.17 -56.59
N SER A 193 -6.15 -14.01 -55.95
CA SER A 193 -5.17 -13.00 -56.39
C SER A 193 -3.73 -13.53 -56.28
N GLY A 194 -3.41 -14.23 -55.19
CA GLY A 194 -2.09 -14.82 -54.95
C GLY A 194 -1.79 -15.95 -55.92
N LEU A 195 -2.76 -16.82 -56.22
CA LEU A 195 -2.61 -17.91 -57.19
C LEU A 195 -2.45 -17.40 -58.62
N VAL A 196 -3.20 -16.35 -59.01
CA VAL A 196 -3.03 -15.68 -60.31
C VAL A 196 -1.64 -15.06 -60.42
N LEU A 197 -1.22 -14.29 -59.41
CA LEU A 197 0.10 -13.66 -59.40
C LEU A 197 1.23 -14.70 -59.42
N GLY A 198 1.12 -15.75 -58.60
CA GLY A 198 2.06 -16.86 -58.56
C GLY A 198 2.15 -17.61 -59.89
N THR A 199 1.02 -17.79 -60.58
CA THR A 199 0.98 -18.44 -61.90
C THR A 199 1.66 -17.57 -62.96
N LEU A 200 1.46 -16.25 -62.93
CA LEU A 200 2.10 -15.31 -63.87
C LEU A 200 3.61 -15.22 -63.63
N LEU A 201 4.05 -15.11 -62.37
CA LEU A 201 5.47 -15.13 -62.00
C LEU A 201 6.11 -16.47 -62.36
N GLY A 202 5.41 -17.57 -62.10
CA GLY A 202 5.82 -18.92 -62.45
C GLY A 202 5.94 -19.14 -63.94
N TRP A 203 4.99 -18.63 -64.73
CA TRP A 203 5.04 -18.64 -66.18
C TRP A 203 6.25 -17.86 -66.71
N GLY A 204 6.55 -16.70 -66.13
CA GLY A 204 7.77 -15.94 -66.46
C GLY A 204 9.05 -16.72 -66.15
N LEU A 205 9.08 -17.44 -65.02
CA LEU A 205 10.24 -18.25 -64.60
C LEU A 205 10.46 -19.45 -65.52
N VAL A 206 9.38 -20.17 -65.89
CA VAL A 206 9.41 -21.28 -66.87
C VAL A 206 9.68 -20.77 -68.28
N TRP A 207 9.29 -19.53 -68.61
CA TRP A 207 9.60 -18.90 -69.88
C TRP A 207 11.10 -18.61 -70.02
N LEU A 208 11.75 -18.16 -68.94
CA LEU A 208 13.20 -17.93 -68.87
C LEU A 208 14.01 -19.24 -68.79
N LEU A 209 13.50 -20.24 -68.07
CA LEU A 209 14.17 -21.53 -67.82
C LEU A 209 13.27 -22.73 -68.18
N PRO A 210 13.02 -22.98 -69.48
CA PRO A 210 12.02 -23.96 -69.92
C PRO A 210 12.44 -25.43 -69.81
N HIS A 211 13.74 -25.73 -69.79
CA HIS A 211 14.28 -27.09 -69.88
C HIS A 211 13.65 -27.90 -71.03
N THR A 212 12.82 -28.92 -70.75
CA THR A 212 12.18 -29.77 -71.78
C THR A 212 10.77 -29.31 -72.17
N LEU A 213 10.25 -28.20 -71.63
CA LEU A 213 8.89 -27.71 -71.88
C LEU A 213 8.76 -26.93 -73.21
N THR A 214 7.75 -27.28 -74.01
CA THR A 214 7.42 -26.54 -75.24
C THR A 214 6.76 -25.20 -74.92
N ARG A 215 6.68 -24.28 -75.89
CA ARG A 215 6.05 -22.96 -75.67
C ARG A 215 4.57 -23.06 -75.29
N ALA A 216 3.85 -24.06 -75.83
CA ALA A 216 2.44 -24.30 -75.52
C ALA A 216 2.26 -24.80 -74.07
N ASP A 217 3.22 -25.58 -73.58
CA ASP A 217 3.12 -26.24 -72.27
C ASP A 217 3.44 -25.30 -71.10
N ARG A 218 4.12 -24.15 -71.32
CA ARG A 218 4.69 -23.33 -70.22
C ARG A 218 3.66 -22.73 -69.28
N LEU A 219 2.57 -22.17 -69.81
CA LEU A 219 1.51 -21.55 -68.99
C LEU A 219 0.64 -22.62 -68.30
N PRO A 220 0.16 -23.67 -69.00
CA PRO A 220 -0.52 -24.79 -68.36
C PRO A 220 0.34 -25.49 -67.30
N TYR A 221 1.66 -25.63 -67.53
CA TYR A 221 2.59 -26.22 -66.56
C TYR A 221 2.78 -25.35 -65.31
N ALA A 222 2.95 -24.03 -65.48
CA ALA A 222 3.02 -23.09 -64.35
C ALA A 222 1.71 -23.07 -63.55
N PHE A 223 0.55 -23.07 -64.22
CA PHE A 223 -0.76 -23.15 -63.58
C PHE A 223 -0.93 -24.47 -62.79
N ASN A 224 -0.57 -25.62 -63.38
CA ASN A 224 -0.65 -26.91 -62.69
C ASN A 224 0.20 -26.94 -61.41
N ARG A 225 1.41 -26.39 -61.47
CA ARG A 225 2.32 -26.37 -60.30
C ARG A 225 1.92 -25.38 -59.21
N VAL A 226 1.35 -24.24 -59.57
CA VAL A 226 0.99 -23.18 -58.62
C VAL A 226 -0.42 -23.39 -58.05
N VAL A 227 -1.39 -23.77 -58.88
CA VAL A 227 -2.82 -23.82 -58.52
C VAL A 227 -3.24 -25.23 -58.12
N ALA A 228 -2.86 -26.23 -58.90
CA ALA A 228 -3.19 -27.62 -58.61
C ALA A 228 -2.14 -28.30 -57.72
N PHE A 229 -1.11 -27.58 -57.27
CA PHE A 229 0.00 -28.11 -56.46
C PHE A 229 0.68 -29.35 -57.09
N GLY A 230 0.58 -29.51 -58.40
CA GLY A 230 1.08 -30.68 -59.12
C GLY A 230 0.25 -31.96 -58.93
N SER A 231 -1.02 -31.87 -58.53
CA SER A 231 -1.93 -33.01 -58.38
C SER A 231 -2.41 -33.61 -59.70
N VAL A 232 -2.28 -32.88 -60.82
CA VAL A 232 -2.49 -33.45 -62.15
C VAL A 232 -1.22 -34.19 -62.56
N ASP A 233 -1.38 -35.49 -62.86
CA ASP A 233 -0.31 -36.40 -63.23
C ASP A 233 0.52 -35.83 -64.38
N GLN A 234 1.82 -35.71 -64.14
CA GLN A 234 2.77 -35.07 -65.05
C GLN A 234 3.05 -35.92 -66.27
N ASP A 235 3.05 -37.24 -66.09
CA ASP A 235 3.35 -38.18 -67.16
C ASP A 235 2.19 -38.23 -68.16
N ALA A 236 0.96 -38.12 -67.67
CA ALA A 236 -0.25 -38.09 -68.50
C ALA A 236 -0.53 -36.71 -69.15
N ALA A 237 -0.25 -35.60 -68.47
CA ALA A 237 -0.66 -34.26 -68.93
C ALA A 237 0.41 -33.49 -69.74
N PHE A 238 1.68 -33.87 -69.64
CA PHE A 238 2.79 -33.13 -70.25
C PHE A 238 3.82 -34.03 -70.98
N ASP A 239 3.45 -35.27 -71.33
CA ASP A 239 4.31 -36.26 -72.02
C ASP A 239 5.70 -36.44 -71.34
N GLY A 240 5.75 -36.43 -70.01
CA GLY A 240 7.01 -36.52 -69.24
C GLY A 240 7.93 -35.28 -69.29
N ARG A 241 7.50 -34.19 -69.94
CA ARG A 241 8.25 -32.92 -70.02
C ARG A 241 8.17 -32.15 -68.70
N HIS A 242 9.31 -31.58 -68.28
CA HIS A 242 9.43 -30.94 -66.98
C HIS A 242 10.42 -29.77 -66.97
N SER A 243 10.23 -28.84 -66.05
CA SER A 243 11.24 -27.82 -65.74
C SER A 243 12.27 -28.36 -64.73
N TYR A 244 13.35 -27.61 -64.50
CA TYR A 244 14.36 -27.94 -63.49
C TYR A 244 13.73 -28.13 -62.11
N ALA A 245 14.25 -29.06 -61.31
CA ALA A 245 13.73 -29.37 -59.97
C ALA A 245 13.64 -28.12 -59.06
N VAL A 246 14.62 -27.21 -59.15
CA VAL A 246 14.62 -25.94 -58.40
C VAL A 246 13.47 -25.02 -58.84
N VAL A 247 13.19 -24.95 -60.14
CA VAL A 247 12.07 -24.18 -60.69
C VAL A 247 10.73 -24.77 -60.22
N ASN A 248 10.60 -26.09 -60.25
CA ASN A 248 9.39 -26.77 -59.73
C ASN A 248 9.17 -26.49 -58.24
N GLY A 249 10.25 -26.47 -57.44
CA GLY A 249 10.19 -26.07 -56.04
C GLY A 249 9.71 -24.62 -55.85
N LEU A 250 10.17 -23.68 -56.68
CA LEU A 250 9.73 -22.28 -56.64
C LEU A 250 8.27 -22.10 -57.07
N LEU A 251 7.81 -22.84 -58.08
CA LEU A 251 6.40 -22.82 -58.51
C LEU A 251 5.48 -23.34 -57.39
N GLY A 252 5.85 -24.45 -56.76
CA GLY A 252 5.14 -24.96 -55.59
C GLY A 252 5.15 -23.98 -54.41
N LEU A 253 6.26 -23.25 -54.22
CA LEU A 253 6.37 -22.20 -53.20
C LEU A 253 5.42 -21.02 -53.46
N PHE A 254 5.22 -20.59 -54.70
CA PHE A 254 4.26 -19.52 -55.01
C PHE A 254 2.81 -19.93 -54.67
N GLY A 255 2.42 -21.16 -55.01
CA GLY A 255 1.14 -21.72 -54.60
C GLY A 255 1.00 -21.80 -53.08
N ALA A 256 2.07 -22.25 -52.40
CA ALA A 256 2.15 -22.29 -50.95
C ALA A 256 1.94 -20.89 -50.35
N LEU A 257 2.69 -19.88 -50.80
CA LEU A 257 2.61 -18.51 -50.28
C LEU A 257 1.23 -17.89 -50.44
N ALA A 258 0.54 -18.15 -51.57
CA ALA A 258 -0.83 -17.71 -51.78
C ALA A 258 -1.81 -18.34 -50.77
N LEU A 259 -1.66 -19.64 -50.53
CA LEU A 259 -2.47 -20.40 -49.57
C LEU A 259 -2.19 -19.97 -48.12
N ILE A 260 -0.92 -19.73 -47.80
CA ILE A 260 -0.45 -19.18 -46.51
C ILE A 260 -1.09 -17.82 -46.28
N ALA A 261 -1.01 -16.91 -47.24
CA ALA A 261 -1.57 -15.57 -47.13
C ALA A 261 -3.10 -15.60 -46.96
N ALA A 262 -3.79 -16.44 -47.73
CA ALA A 262 -5.23 -16.64 -47.63
C ALA A 262 -5.64 -17.18 -46.26
N ALA A 263 -4.92 -18.17 -45.76
CA ALA A 263 -5.23 -18.79 -44.48
C ALA A 263 -4.86 -17.89 -43.28
N VAL A 264 -3.79 -17.09 -43.38
CA VAL A 264 -3.50 -16.02 -42.41
C VAL A 264 -4.64 -15.00 -42.36
N VAL A 265 -5.22 -14.62 -43.51
CA VAL A 265 -6.39 -13.73 -43.56
C VAL A 265 -7.65 -14.40 -43.00
N LEU A 266 -7.86 -15.68 -43.30
CA LEU A 266 -9.00 -16.48 -42.80
C LEU A 266 -8.97 -16.63 -41.28
N PHE A 267 -7.78 -16.84 -40.72
CA PHE A 267 -7.58 -17.11 -39.30
C PHE A 267 -7.15 -15.88 -38.48
N ARG A 268 -7.01 -14.70 -39.10
CA ARG A 268 -6.72 -13.46 -38.38
C ARG A 268 -7.77 -13.22 -37.30
N SER A 269 -7.33 -13.04 -36.05
CA SER A 269 -8.22 -12.76 -34.92
C SER A 269 -9.03 -11.48 -35.17
N VAL A 270 -10.27 -11.46 -34.67
CA VAL A 270 -11.11 -10.26 -34.69
C VAL A 270 -10.40 -9.20 -33.86
N ARG A 271 -9.97 -8.09 -34.47
CA ARG A 271 -9.76 -6.83 -33.75
C ARG A 271 -11.15 -6.22 -33.56
N LEU A 272 -11.63 -6.16 -32.32
CA LEU A 272 -12.84 -5.38 -32.04
C LEU A 272 -12.59 -3.92 -32.45
N ARG A 273 -13.60 -3.31 -33.06
CA ARG A 273 -13.63 -1.88 -33.37
C ARG A 273 -14.36 -1.06 -32.30
N SER A 274 -14.75 -1.68 -31.18
CA SER A 274 -15.42 -1.00 -30.06
C SER A 274 -14.37 -0.35 -29.16
N LEU A 275 -13.87 0.80 -29.61
CA LEU A 275 -13.11 1.70 -28.76
C LEU A 275 -14.08 2.42 -27.81
N ILE A 276 -13.57 2.90 -26.67
CA ILE A 276 -14.32 3.69 -25.68
C ILE A 276 -15.10 4.82 -26.39
N THR A 277 -16.41 4.87 -26.18
CA THR A 277 -17.29 5.95 -26.65
C THR A 277 -17.29 7.13 -25.66
N ALA A 278 -17.94 8.25 -26.01
CA ALA A 278 -18.01 9.42 -25.14
C ALA A 278 -18.74 9.11 -23.81
N ASP A 279 -19.83 8.36 -23.87
CA ASP A 279 -20.58 7.96 -22.66
C ASP A 279 -19.78 6.97 -21.80
N ASP A 280 -19.06 6.05 -22.44
CA ASP A 280 -18.15 5.14 -21.73
C ASP A 280 -17.05 5.92 -21.01
N GLU A 281 -16.42 6.90 -21.67
CA GLU A 281 -15.36 7.74 -21.09
C GLU A 281 -15.89 8.57 -19.91
N LYS A 282 -17.11 9.14 -20.03
CA LYS A 282 -17.76 9.90 -18.97
C LYS A 282 -17.92 9.06 -17.70
N LEU A 283 -18.45 7.83 -17.83
CA LEU A 283 -18.64 6.94 -16.70
C LEU A 283 -17.30 6.46 -16.11
N ILE A 284 -16.33 6.08 -16.94
CA ILE A 284 -14.99 5.67 -16.48
C ILE A 284 -14.35 6.79 -15.64
N ARG A 285 -14.43 8.05 -16.09
CA ARG A 285 -13.87 9.19 -15.35
C ARG A 285 -14.56 9.41 -14.00
N ALA A 286 -15.88 9.28 -13.93
CA ALA A 286 -16.62 9.37 -12.68
C ALA A 286 -16.19 8.26 -11.70
N LEU A 287 -16.05 7.02 -12.19
CA LEU A 287 -15.57 5.88 -11.41
C LEU A 287 -14.13 6.10 -10.91
N THR A 288 -13.21 6.54 -11.77
CA THR A 288 -11.83 6.86 -11.38
C THR A 288 -11.76 7.99 -10.37
N THR A 289 -12.58 9.04 -10.51
CA THR A 289 -12.59 10.18 -9.57
C THR A 289 -13.09 9.77 -8.18
N ARG A 290 -14.03 8.82 -8.11
CA ARG A 290 -14.61 8.35 -6.86
C ARG A 290 -13.80 7.25 -6.16
N PHE A 291 -13.19 6.34 -6.92
CA PHE A 291 -12.56 5.12 -6.40
C PHE A 291 -11.07 4.96 -6.75
N GLY A 292 -10.47 5.92 -7.46
CA GLY A 292 -9.09 5.82 -7.95
C GLY A 292 -8.01 6.28 -6.96
N ASP A 293 -8.31 6.44 -5.67
CA ASP A 293 -7.34 6.89 -4.67
C ASP A 293 -6.22 5.86 -4.42
N ASP A 294 -6.51 4.56 -4.59
CA ASP A 294 -5.54 3.49 -4.29
C ASP A 294 -4.75 2.99 -5.51
N ASP A 295 -5.01 3.52 -6.72
CA ASP A 295 -4.30 3.12 -7.94
C ASP A 295 -3.84 4.32 -8.78
N SER A 296 -2.55 4.61 -8.71
CA SER A 296 -1.85 5.65 -9.47
C SER A 296 -1.91 5.47 -10.99
N LEU A 297 -2.28 4.28 -11.49
CA LEU A 297 -2.42 4.01 -12.92
C LEU A 297 -3.88 4.07 -13.41
N ALA A 298 -4.85 4.23 -12.51
CA ALA A 298 -6.28 4.17 -12.85
C ALA A 298 -6.68 5.20 -13.92
N TYR A 299 -6.08 6.41 -13.89
CA TYR A 299 -6.40 7.47 -14.86
C TYR A 299 -6.00 7.12 -16.29
N PHE A 300 -4.95 6.30 -16.51
CA PHE A 300 -4.53 5.84 -17.83
C PHE A 300 -5.51 4.85 -18.46
N SER A 301 -6.51 4.38 -17.71
CA SER A 301 -7.60 3.59 -18.27
C SER A 301 -8.60 4.41 -19.09
N THR A 302 -8.56 5.74 -19.00
CA THR A 302 -9.39 6.65 -19.80
C THR A 302 -8.95 6.76 -21.28
N ARG A 303 -7.85 6.11 -21.67
CA ARG A 303 -7.30 6.17 -23.03
C ARG A 303 -8.29 5.66 -24.09
N ARG A 304 -8.50 6.45 -25.14
CA ARG A 304 -9.44 6.13 -26.24
C ARG A 304 -8.96 5.03 -27.21
N ASP A 305 -7.72 4.56 -27.10
CA ASP A 305 -7.23 3.39 -27.87
C ASP A 305 -7.55 2.06 -27.17
N LYS A 306 -8.15 2.10 -25.97
CA LYS A 306 -8.68 0.95 -25.23
C LYS A 306 -10.15 0.70 -25.58
N ALA A 307 -10.56 -0.54 -25.42
CA ALA A 307 -11.96 -0.96 -25.31
C ALA A 307 -12.33 -1.10 -23.83
N VAL A 308 -13.62 -1.10 -23.50
CA VAL A 308 -14.09 -1.28 -22.13
C VAL A 308 -15.22 -2.31 -22.06
N VAL A 309 -15.29 -3.00 -20.93
CA VAL A 309 -16.43 -3.80 -20.50
C VAL A 309 -16.80 -3.40 -19.08
N PHE A 310 -18.10 -3.22 -18.81
CA PHE A 310 -18.62 -2.80 -17.51
C PHE A 310 -19.21 -3.98 -16.74
N SER A 311 -19.23 -3.88 -15.41
CA SER A 311 -20.06 -4.74 -14.55
C SER A 311 -21.55 -4.55 -14.90
N PRO A 312 -22.42 -5.52 -14.60
CA PRO A 312 -23.85 -5.43 -14.90
C PRO A 312 -24.56 -4.21 -14.29
N ASP A 313 -24.04 -3.67 -13.18
CA ASP A 313 -24.57 -2.49 -12.50
C ASP A 313 -23.89 -1.17 -12.93
N GLY A 314 -22.89 -1.23 -13.81
CA GLY A 314 -22.13 -0.07 -14.28
C GLY A 314 -21.18 0.57 -13.25
N ARG A 315 -21.06 0.00 -12.04
CA ARG A 315 -20.20 0.56 -10.97
C ARG A 315 -18.74 0.12 -11.05
N ALA A 316 -18.39 -0.81 -11.93
CA ALA A 316 -17.01 -1.19 -12.20
C ALA A 316 -16.77 -1.44 -13.70
N ALA A 317 -15.52 -1.36 -14.14
CA ALA A 317 -15.13 -1.55 -15.54
C ALA A 317 -13.73 -2.14 -15.70
N VAL A 318 -13.52 -2.93 -16.74
CA VAL A 318 -12.19 -3.39 -17.18
C VAL A 318 -11.90 -2.78 -18.54
N THR A 319 -10.81 -2.00 -18.64
CA THR A 319 -10.34 -1.45 -19.91
C THR A 319 -9.24 -2.33 -20.48
N TYR A 320 -9.32 -2.65 -21.78
CA TYR A 320 -8.47 -3.67 -22.38
C TYR A 320 -8.16 -3.38 -23.86
N ARG A 321 -7.14 -4.05 -24.38
CA ARG A 321 -6.79 -4.06 -25.81
C ARG A 321 -6.51 -5.49 -26.28
N VAL A 322 -6.73 -5.75 -27.57
CA VAL A 322 -6.50 -7.07 -28.16
C VAL A 322 -5.30 -7.06 -29.09
N GLU A 323 -4.19 -7.66 -28.68
CA GLU A 323 -3.01 -7.86 -29.50
C GLU A 323 -2.58 -9.33 -29.53
N LEU A 324 -2.16 -9.79 -30.71
CA LEU A 324 -1.73 -11.18 -30.93
C LEU A 324 -2.72 -12.26 -30.43
N GLY A 325 -4.03 -11.95 -30.32
CA GLY A 325 -5.05 -12.86 -29.81
C GLY A 325 -5.08 -12.99 -28.28
N VAL A 326 -4.50 -12.02 -27.57
CA VAL A 326 -4.57 -11.85 -26.12
C VAL A 326 -5.40 -10.60 -25.85
N GLY A 327 -6.41 -10.69 -24.99
CA GLY A 327 -7.10 -9.54 -24.44
C GLY A 327 -6.33 -9.09 -23.20
N ILE A 328 -5.65 -7.96 -23.26
CA ILE A 328 -4.81 -7.43 -22.18
C ILE A 328 -5.57 -6.28 -21.52
N ALA A 329 -6.00 -6.48 -20.29
CA ALA A 329 -6.47 -5.42 -19.40
C ALA A 329 -5.29 -4.56 -18.92
N GLY A 330 -5.47 -3.24 -18.86
CA GLY A 330 -4.44 -2.33 -18.38
C GLY A 330 -4.74 -1.88 -16.95
N GLY A 331 -3.89 -2.25 -16.00
CA GLY A 331 -4.03 -1.90 -14.59
C GLY A 331 -5.12 -2.70 -13.86
N ASP A 332 -5.66 -2.09 -12.81
CA ASP A 332 -6.74 -2.65 -12.02
C ASP A 332 -8.10 -2.46 -12.70
N PRO A 333 -9.13 -3.24 -12.33
CA PRO A 333 -10.51 -2.85 -12.60
C PRO A 333 -10.81 -1.47 -12.01
N ILE A 334 -11.58 -0.66 -12.71
CA ILE A 334 -11.91 0.72 -12.33
C ILE A 334 -13.27 0.72 -11.64
N GLY A 335 -13.43 1.48 -10.56
CA GLY A 335 -14.72 1.66 -9.88
C GLY A 335 -14.81 0.92 -8.55
N ASP A 336 -16.04 0.63 -8.12
CA ASP A 336 -16.33 0.04 -6.80
C ASP A 336 -15.71 -1.37 -6.68
N PRO A 337 -14.78 -1.60 -5.72
CA PRO A 337 -14.15 -2.91 -5.51
C PRO A 337 -15.13 -4.06 -5.32
N SER A 338 -16.32 -3.80 -4.77
CA SER A 338 -17.36 -4.82 -4.60
C SER A 338 -17.94 -5.34 -5.92
N SER A 339 -17.83 -4.55 -7.00
CA SER A 339 -18.29 -4.90 -8.35
C SER A 339 -17.14 -5.33 -9.30
N TRP A 340 -15.88 -5.35 -8.83
CA TRP A 340 -14.73 -5.75 -9.66
C TRP A 340 -14.83 -7.19 -10.17
N GLY A 341 -15.23 -8.12 -9.32
CA GLY A 341 -15.42 -9.53 -9.71
C GLY A 341 -16.37 -9.67 -10.90
N ASP A 342 -17.49 -8.95 -10.87
CA ASP A 342 -18.47 -8.97 -11.96
C ASP A 342 -17.93 -8.35 -13.26
N ALA A 343 -17.14 -7.28 -13.18
CA ALA A 343 -16.49 -6.69 -14.36
C ALA A 343 -15.44 -7.63 -14.98
N ILE A 344 -14.64 -8.31 -14.16
CA ILE A 344 -13.67 -9.31 -14.61
C ILE A 344 -14.38 -10.49 -15.28
N VAL A 345 -15.53 -10.92 -14.75
CA VAL A 345 -16.33 -12.00 -15.34
C VAL A 345 -16.85 -11.64 -16.73
N GLU A 346 -17.36 -10.41 -16.91
CA GLU A 346 -17.79 -9.95 -18.23
C GLU A 346 -16.62 -9.84 -19.21
N PHE A 347 -15.43 -9.45 -18.74
CA PHE A 347 -14.20 -9.48 -19.53
C PHE A 347 -13.79 -10.89 -19.95
N LEU A 348 -13.85 -11.87 -19.05
CA LEU A 348 -13.59 -13.27 -19.34
C LEU A 348 -14.61 -13.84 -20.34
N ALA A 349 -15.89 -13.53 -20.16
CA ALA A 349 -16.96 -13.93 -21.09
C ALA A 349 -16.72 -13.40 -22.50
N LEU A 350 -16.20 -12.18 -22.59
CA LEU A 350 -15.85 -11.53 -23.86
C LEU A 350 -14.65 -12.21 -24.52
N CYS A 351 -13.60 -12.50 -23.75
CA CYS A 351 -12.42 -13.23 -24.23
C CYS A 351 -12.80 -14.62 -24.74
N ASP A 352 -13.63 -15.37 -24.00
CA ASP A 352 -14.10 -16.70 -24.40
C ASP A 352 -14.92 -16.66 -25.71
N ARG A 353 -15.82 -15.67 -25.87
CA ARG A 353 -16.64 -15.49 -27.08
C ARG A 353 -15.81 -15.34 -28.35
N TYR A 354 -14.67 -14.65 -28.26
CA TYR A 354 -13.78 -14.38 -29.39
C TYR A 354 -12.53 -15.27 -29.45
N GLY A 355 -12.36 -16.17 -28.47
CA GLY A 355 -11.20 -17.07 -28.38
C GLY A 355 -9.89 -16.31 -28.12
N TRP A 356 -9.93 -15.28 -27.27
CA TRP A 356 -8.75 -14.58 -26.79
C TRP A 356 -8.30 -15.16 -25.46
N HIS A 357 -6.99 -15.10 -25.23
CA HIS A 357 -6.43 -15.39 -23.91
C HIS A 357 -6.50 -14.12 -23.06
N PRO A 358 -7.13 -14.14 -21.88
CA PRO A 358 -7.19 -12.99 -21.01
C PRO A 358 -5.86 -12.81 -20.25
N ALA A 359 -5.46 -11.56 -20.07
CA ALA A 359 -4.34 -11.16 -19.23
C ALA A 359 -4.61 -9.76 -18.67
N ALA A 360 -4.00 -9.40 -17.55
CA ALA A 360 -3.97 -8.04 -17.02
C ALA A 360 -2.52 -7.64 -16.73
N MET A 361 -2.15 -6.41 -17.06
CA MET A 361 -0.78 -5.93 -16.94
C MET A 361 -0.74 -4.61 -16.14
N GLY A 362 0.19 -4.52 -15.20
CA GLY A 362 0.39 -3.32 -14.39
C GLY A 362 -0.59 -3.22 -13.21
N SER A 363 -1.20 -4.33 -12.80
CA SER A 363 -2.15 -4.34 -11.68
C SER A 363 -1.43 -4.10 -10.35
N SER A 364 -2.08 -3.39 -9.42
CA SER A 364 -1.64 -3.28 -8.03
C SER A 364 -1.76 -4.63 -7.31
N ALA A 365 -1.31 -4.70 -6.06
CA ALA A 365 -1.54 -5.88 -5.23
C ALA A 365 -3.04 -6.19 -5.04
N LEU A 366 -3.88 -5.15 -4.90
CA LEU A 366 -5.33 -5.28 -4.72
C LEU A 366 -6.00 -5.80 -6.00
N GLY A 367 -5.68 -5.22 -7.15
CA GLY A 367 -6.20 -5.69 -8.45
C GLY A 367 -5.69 -7.08 -8.81
N ALA A 368 -4.42 -7.39 -8.50
CA ALA A 368 -3.86 -8.73 -8.71
C ALA A 368 -4.59 -9.78 -7.88
N ALA A 369 -4.97 -9.46 -6.63
CA ALA A 369 -5.80 -10.33 -5.80
C ALA A 369 -7.19 -10.57 -6.44
N ALA A 370 -7.84 -9.52 -6.97
CA ALA A 370 -9.12 -9.67 -7.65
C ALA A 370 -9.03 -10.54 -8.93
N TYR A 371 -7.94 -10.43 -9.70
CA TYR A 371 -7.69 -11.32 -10.84
C TYR A 371 -7.34 -12.76 -10.41
N ASP A 372 -6.60 -12.95 -9.32
CA ASP A 372 -6.30 -14.27 -8.75
C ASP A 372 -7.58 -14.99 -8.29
N GLU A 373 -8.49 -14.26 -7.63
CA GLU A 373 -9.83 -14.76 -7.34
C GLU A 373 -10.59 -15.15 -8.61
N ALA A 374 -10.42 -14.44 -9.72
CA ALA A 374 -11.03 -14.84 -10.99
C ALA A 374 -10.32 -16.03 -11.69
N GLY A 375 -9.23 -16.56 -11.13
CA GLY A 375 -8.50 -17.74 -11.60
C GLY A 375 -7.26 -17.45 -12.44
N PHE A 376 -6.72 -16.23 -12.41
CA PHE A 376 -5.45 -15.88 -13.05
C PHE A 376 -4.28 -16.24 -12.14
N GLY A 377 -3.13 -16.61 -12.72
CA GLY A 377 -1.85 -16.58 -12.00
C GLY A 377 -1.23 -15.19 -12.05
N SER A 378 -0.53 -14.77 -11.00
CA SER A 378 0.15 -13.47 -10.90
C SER A 378 1.68 -13.62 -10.95
N LEU A 379 2.33 -12.70 -11.67
CA LEU A 379 3.80 -12.58 -11.73
C LEU A 379 4.18 -11.13 -11.49
N ALA A 380 5.02 -10.87 -10.49
CA ALA A 380 5.58 -9.53 -10.28
C ALA A 380 6.46 -9.14 -11.48
N ILE A 381 6.12 -8.04 -12.14
CA ILE A 381 6.83 -7.57 -13.34
C ILE A 381 7.71 -6.36 -13.09
N GLY A 382 7.59 -5.70 -11.94
CA GLY A 382 8.42 -4.56 -11.54
C GLY A 382 7.75 -3.74 -10.46
N ASP A 383 8.29 -2.57 -10.20
CA ASP A 383 7.85 -1.72 -9.09
C ASP A 383 7.63 -0.29 -9.57
N GLU A 384 6.62 0.37 -9.02
CA GLU A 384 6.34 1.77 -9.21
C GLU A 384 7.06 2.63 -8.19
N ALA A 385 7.62 3.76 -8.64
CA ALA A 385 8.34 4.71 -7.81
C ALA A 385 7.40 5.82 -7.30
N ILE A 386 7.06 5.81 -6.01
CA ILE A 386 6.19 6.80 -5.38
C ILE A 386 7.01 7.72 -4.47
N LEU A 387 6.79 9.03 -4.60
CA LEU A 387 7.33 10.05 -3.71
C LEU A 387 6.22 10.57 -2.81
N TYR A 388 6.38 10.42 -1.50
CA TYR A 388 5.54 11.10 -0.51
C TYR A 388 6.11 12.48 -0.23
N THR A 389 5.31 13.52 -0.46
CA THR A 389 5.81 14.91 -0.47
C THR A 389 6.25 15.39 0.91
N ARG A 390 5.66 14.85 1.97
CA ARG A 390 6.01 15.15 3.37
C ARG A 390 7.39 14.65 3.79
N ASP A 391 7.77 13.48 3.28
CA ASP A 391 9.00 12.79 3.69
C ASP A 391 10.17 13.07 2.73
N TYR A 392 9.92 13.80 1.64
CA TYR A 392 10.92 14.06 0.61
C TYR A 392 11.85 15.22 0.98
N SER A 393 13.14 14.92 1.09
CA SER A 393 14.21 15.89 1.32
C SER A 393 15.40 15.65 0.38
N ILE A 394 16.03 16.73 -0.07
CA ILE A 394 17.24 16.69 -0.92
C ILE A 394 18.53 16.89 -0.12
N ASN A 395 18.46 17.07 1.19
CA ASN A 395 19.59 17.52 2.01
C ASN A 395 20.58 16.38 2.35
N GLY A 396 20.15 15.12 2.26
CA GLY A 396 20.96 13.97 2.66
C GLY A 396 22.16 13.63 1.81
N PRO A 397 23.07 12.80 2.33
CA PRO A 397 24.25 12.32 1.60
C PRO A 397 23.86 11.48 0.38
N ALA A 398 22.81 10.65 0.49
CA ALA A 398 22.30 9.84 -0.62
C ALA A 398 21.73 10.71 -1.78
N MET A 399 21.23 11.91 -1.46
CA MET A 399 20.64 12.86 -2.42
C MET A 399 21.66 13.80 -3.09
N LYS A 400 22.96 13.60 -2.84
CA LYS A 400 24.04 14.45 -3.39
C LYS A 400 23.96 14.64 -4.91
N GLY A 401 23.63 13.58 -5.65
CA GLY A 401 23.49 13.64 -7.11
C GLY A 401 22.37 14.58 -7.55
N VAL A 402 21.19 14.44 -6.94
CA VAL A 402 20.02 15.30 -7.21
C VAL A 402 20.30 16.74 -6.79
N ARG A 403 20.85 16.96 -5.59
CA ARG A 403 21.20 18.30 -5.09
C ARG A 403 22.19 19.02 -5.99
N GLN A 404 23.20 18.32 -6.50
CA GLN A 404 24.16 18.89 -7.45
C GLN A 404 23.53 19.25 -8.80
N ALA A 405 22.61 18.42 -9.29
CA ALA A 405 21.84 18.69 -10.51
C ALA A 405 20.98 19.96 -10.35
N VAL A 406 20.20 20.06 -9.26
CA VAL A 406 19.34 21.21 -8.94
C VAL A 406 20.17 22.50 -8.75
N THR A 407 21.31 22.41 -8.07
CA THR A 407 22.18 23.59 -7.88
C THR A 407 22.74 24.09 -9.21
N ARG A 408 23.09 23.17 -10.13
CA ARG A 408 23.65 23.50 -11.44
C ARG A 408 22.64 24.20 -12.33
N THR A 409 21.40 23.70 -12.40
CA THR A 409 20.33 24.31 -13.20
C THR A 409 19.90 25.68 -12.66
N LYS A 410 19.80 25.84 -11.34
CA LYS A 410 19.53 27.14 -10.71
C LYS A 410 20.62 28.18 -11.02
N ARG A 411 21.90 27.77 -11.01
CA ARG A 411 23.01 28.65 -11.43
C ARG A 411 22.95 29.06 -12.91
N ALA A 412 22.32 28.23 -13.75
CA ALA A 412 22.08 28.53 -15.15
C ALA A 412 20.84 29.42 -15.38
N GLY A 413 20.16 29.87 -14.32
CA GLY A 413 18.99 30.76 -14.43
C GLY A 413 17.70 30.04 -14.83
N ILE A 414 17.62 28.72 -14.59
CA ILE A 414 16.41 27.93 -14.86
C ILE A 414 15.45 28.02 -13.66
N THR A 415 14.22 28.42 -13.91
CA THR A 415 13.08 28.39 -12.98
C THR A 415 12.10 27.28 -13.36
N VAL A 416 11.17 26.95 -12.45
CA VAL A 416 10.13 25.94 -12.68
C VAL A 416 8.77 26.59 -12.42
N ARG A 417 7.85 26.45 -13.38
CA ARG A 417 6.45 26.86 -13.25
C ARG A 417 5.53 25.66 -13.32
N ILE A 418 4.48 25.67 -12.50
CA ILE A 418 3.53 24.56 -12.34
C ILE A 418 2.13 25.11 -12.59
N ARG A 419 1.41 24.54 -13.56
CA ARG A 419 0.06 24.98 -13.97
C ARG A 419 -0.82 23.77 -14.28
N ARG A 420 -2.13 23.90 -14.13
CA ARG A 420 -3.06 22.88 -14.64
C ARG A 420 -3.29 23.05 -16.14
N HIS A 421 -3.62 21.97 -16.83
CA HIS A 421 -3.92 22.01 -18.26
C HIS A 421 -5.05 23.00 -18.59
N GLY A 422 -6.07 23.07 -17.74
CA GLY A 422 -7.20 24.00 -17.90
C GLY A 422 -6.87 25.48 -17.66
N GLU A 423 -5.68 25.80 -17.15
CA GLU A 423 -5.21 27.19 -16.95
C GLU A 423 -4.49 27.76 -18.18
N LEU A 424 -4.14 26.90 -19.15
CA LEU A 424 -3.46 27.28 -20.39
C LEU A 424 -4.48 27.71 -21.45
N SER A 425 -4.17 28.77 -22.19
CA SER A 425 -4.93 29.11 -23.41
C SER A 425 -4.66 28.09 -24.53
N ASP A 426 -5.57 27.99 -25.51
CA ASP A 426 -5.41 27.11 -26.67
C ASP A 426 -4.10 27.36 -27.44
N ALA A 427 -3.65 28.62 -27.48
CA ALA A 427 -2.40 29.02 -28.12
C ALA A 427 -1.17 28.50 -27.34
N GLU A 428 -1.17 28.64 -26.01
CA GLU A 428 -0.10 28.11 -25.15
C GLU A 428 -0.05 26.57 -25.19
N MET A 429 -1.20 25.90 -25.13
CA MET A 429 -1.27 24.44 -25.23
C MET A 429 -0.76 23.95 -26.59
N SER A 430 -1.08 24.66 -27.68
CA SER A 430 -0.54 24.36 -29.02
C SER A 430 0.99 24.45 -29.06
N GLU A 431 1.59 25.41 -28.35
CA GLU A 431 3.04 25.54 -28.24
C GLU A 431 3.64 24.39 -27.40
N VAL A 432 3.00 24.00 -26.30
CA VAL A 432 3.40 22.85 -25.48
C VAL A 432 3.40 21.56 -26.32
N ILE A 433 2.35 21.32 -27.12
CA ILE A 433 2.26 20.17 -28.03
C ILE A 433 3.39 20.22 -29.06
N ALA A 434 3.61 21.36 -29.71
CA ALA A 434 4.68 21.52 -30.70
C ALA A 434 6.07 21.25 -30.12
N ARG A 435 6.33 21.68 -28.88
CA ARG A 435 7.59 21.39 -28.16
C ARG A 435 7.70 19.90 -27.80
N SER A 436 6.62 19.29 -27.32
CA SER A 436 6.58 17.85 -27.01
C SER A 436 6.89 17.01 -28.25
N ASP A 437 6.32 17.36 -29.40
CA ASP A 437 6.55 16.70 -30.68
C ASP A 437 8.00 16.87 -31.15
N ALA A 438 8.57 18.08 -31.04
CA ALA A 438 9.94 18.37 -31.45
C ALA A 438 11.00 17.67 -30.58
N TRP A 439 10.72 17.44 -29.30
CA TRP A 439 11.62 16.76 -28.36
C TRP A 439 11.38 15.24 -28.27
N ARG A 440 10.50 14.69 -29.12
CA ARG A 440 10.17 13.26 -29.13
C ARG A 440 11.27 12.44 -29.83
N ASP A 441 11.63 11.30 -29.23
CA ASP A 441 12.63 10.38 -29.79
C ASP A 441 12.04 9.37 -30.82
N THR A 442 10.73 9.12 -30.79
CA THR A 442 10.00 8.14 -31.65
C THR A 442 8.64 8.68 -32.11
N ASP A 443 8.07 8.21 -33.23
CA ASP A 443 6.81 8.74 -33.78
C ASP A 443 5.53 8.44 -32.96
N GLU A 444 5.53 7.45 -32.06
CA GLU A 444 4.40 7.10 -31.16
C GLU A 444 4.80 7.20 -29.67
N GLU A 445 3.84 7.49 -28.80
CA GLU A 445 4.01 7.51 -27.35
C GLU A 445 4.05 6.07 -26.77
N ARG A 446 5.09 5.76 -26.00
CA ARG A 446 5.30 4.47 -25.34
C ARG A 446 4.49 4.40 -24.04
N GLY A 447 4.06 3.20 -23.64
CA GLY A 447 3.30 2.99 -22.40
C GLY A 447 1.85 2.62 -22.69
N PHE A 448 1.36 1.41 -22.42
CA PHE A 448 -0.09 1.07 -22.55
C PHE A 448 -0.82 1.22 -21.21
N ALA A 449 -0.16 0.88 -20.12
CA ALA A 449 -0.65 1.09 -18.77
C ALA A 449 -0.30 2.47 -18.19
N MET A 450 0.60 3.24 -18.81
CA MET A 450 1.37 4.29 -18.12
C MET A 450 1.61 5.60 -18.89
N ALA A 451 0.92 5.80 -20.01
CA ALA A 451 0.95 7.06 -20.76
C ALA A 451 -0.45 7.33 -21.31
N LEU A 452 -0.86 8.57 -21.46
CA LEU A 452 -2.21 8.92 -21.89
C LEU A 452 -2.31 9.03 -23.41
N GLY A 453 -1.22 9.34 -24.12
CA GLY A 453 -1.23 9.35 -25.59
C GLY A 453 -1.82 10.60 -26.24
N ARG A 454 -2.29 11.59 -25.44
CA ARG A 454 -3.19 12.68 -25.91
C ARG A 454 -3.02 14.03 -25.18
N LEU A 455 -1.82 14.56 -25.13
CA LEU A 455 -1.54 15.87 -24.54
C LEU A 455 -2.46 16.98 -25.13
N GLY A 456 -3.10 17.77 -24.25
CA GLY A 456 -3.95 18.90 -24.64
C GLY A 456 -5.43 18.57 -24.91
N ASP A 457 -5.91 17.37 -24.56
CA ASP A 457 -7.34 17.06 -24.60
C ASP A 457 -8.12 17.94 -23.59
N PRO A 458 -9.21 18.63 -23.99
CA PRO A 458 -10.00 19.46 -23.09
C PRO A 458 -10.58 18.72 -21.88
N ALA A 459 -10.80 17.41 -21.99
CA ALA A 459 -11.29 16.59 -20.87
C ALA A 459 -10.23 16.32 -19.79
N ASP A 460 -8.96 16.61 -20.07
CA ASP A 460 -7.81 16.37 -19.19
C ASP A 460 -7.32 17.68 -18.54
N GLY A 461 -8.22 18.66 -18.34
CA GLY A 461 -7.91 19.97 -17.76
C GLY A 461 -7.32 19.93 -16.34
N ASN A 462 -7.58 18.85 -15.58
CA ASN A 462 -7.03 18.67 -14.22
C ASN A 462 -5.60 18.13 -14.20
N CYS A 463 -5.05 17.69 -15.33
CA CYS A 463 -3.64 17.29 -15.43
C CYS A 463 -2.72 18.46 -15.11
N LEU A 464 -1.56 18.15 -14.54
CA LEU A 464 -0.58 19.13 -14.08
C LEU A 464 0.60 19.19 -15.04
N LEU A 465 0.91 20.39 -15.53
CA LEU A 465 2.06 20.66 -16.36
C LEU A 465 3.15 21.36 -15.52
N VAL A 466 4.35 20.77 -15.49
CA VAL A 466 5.54 21.31 -14.84
C VAL A 466 6.53 21.68 -15.93
N GLU A 467 6.84 22.96 -16.10
CA GLU A 467 7.76 23.45 -17.13
C GLU A 467 9.03 24.04 -16.50
N ALA A 468 10.19 23.67 -17.04
CA ALA A 468 11.45 24.33 -16.74
C ALA A 468 11.70 25.45 -17.76
N VAL A 469 11.89 26.67 -17.27
CA VAL A 469 11.97 27.88 -18.08
C VAL A 469 13.32 28.57 -17.85
N GLU A 470 14.01 28.92 -18.93
CA GLU A 470 15.22 29.73 -18.92
C GLU A 470 14.84 31.20 -19.12
N ALA A 471 15.39 32.09 -18.29
CA ALA A 471 15.18 33.54 -18.35
C ALA A 471 13.69 33.97 -18.33
N GLU A 472 12.90 33.32 -17.46
CA GLU A 472 11.47 33.60 -17.25
C GLU A 472 11.19 35.10 -17.03
N GLY A 473 10.18 35.64 -17.72
CA GLY A 473 9.80 37.05 -17.62
C GLY A 473 10.68 38.02 -18.42
N THR A 474 11.61 37.52 -19.23
CA THR A 474 12.41 38.34 -20.17
C THR A 474 11.97 38.12 -21.61
N ALA A 475 12.39 39.00 -22.53
CA ALA A 475 12.15 38.82 -23.97
C ALA A 475 12.86 37.59 -24.58
N ALA A 476 13.72 36.92 -23.81
CA ALA A 476 14.46 35.72 -24.21
C ALA A 476 13.95 34.44 -23.50
N GLU A 477 12.74 34.47 -22.93
CA GLU A 477 12.15 33.32 -22.25
C GLU A 477 12.12 32.07 -23.15
N LYS A 478 12.62 30.95 -22.63
CA LYS A 478 12.66 29.69 -23.36
C LYS A 478 12.31 28.51 -22.45
N VAL A 479 11.31 27.72 -22.81
CA VAL A 479 11.03 26.45 -22.14
C VAL A 479 12.06 25.40 -22.58
N VAL A 480 12.71 24.76 -21.61
CA VAL A 480 13.81 23.80 -21.82
C VAL A 480 13.50 22.39 -21.31
N GLY A 481 12.39 22.21 -20.60
CA GLY A 481 11.88 20.90 -20.20
C GLY A 481 10.41 20.97 -19.78
N MET A 482 9.71 19.84 -19.88
CA MET A 482 8.33 19.71 -19.43
C MET A 482 8.04 18.32 -18.87
N LEU A 483 7.23 18.26 -17.81
CA LEU A 483 6.60 17.07 -17.28
C LEU A 483 5.07 17.27 -17.29
N SER A 484 4.31 16.26 -17.71
CA SER A 484 2.85 16.21 -17.55
C SER A 484 2.51 15.12 -16.54
N PHE A 485 1.62 15.41 -15.60
CA PHE A 485 1.10 14.44 -14.65
C PHE A 485 -0.42 14.35 -14.73
N VAL A 486 -0.94 13.13 -14.71
CA VAL A 486 -2.38 12.86 -14.60
C VAL A 486 -2.82 12.82 -13.13
N PRO A 487 -4.08 13.12 -12.81
CA PRO A 487 -4.61 12.95 -11.47
C PRO A 487 -4.52 11.48 -11.00
N TRP A 488 -4.06 11.28 -9.78
CA TRP A 488 -4.17 10.01 -9.06
C TRP A 488 -5.04 10.27 -7.82
N GLY A 489 -6.28 9.80 -7.88
CA GLY A 489 -7.25 10.08 -6.82
C GLY A 489 -7.46 11.58 -6.58
N ARG A 490 -7.68 11.93 -5.31
CA ARG A 490 -7.91 13.32 -4.87
C ARG A 490 -6.64 14.10 -4.58
N THR A 491 -5.59 13.42 -4.11
CA THR A 491 -4.38 14.04 -3.55
C THR A 491 -3.09 13.58 -4.20
N GLY A 492 -3.15 12.65 -5.16
CA GLY A 492 -1.99 12.15 -5.89
C GLY A 492 -1.88 12.70 -7.31
N VAL A 493 -0.67 12.61 -7.88
CA VAL A 493 -0.44 12.80 -9.32
C VAL A 493 0.51 11.71 -9.86
N SER A 494 0.32 11.30 -11.12
CA SER A 494 1.10 10.22 -11.75
C SER A 494 1.74 10.70 -13.06
N LEU A 495 3.04 10.42 -13.24
CA LEU A 495 3.82 10.94 -14.36
C LEU A 495 3.38 10.32 -15.69
N ASP A 496 2.84 11.16 -16.58
CA ASP A 496 2.36 10.80 -17.92
C ASP A 496 3.43 11.05 -18.99
N LEU A 497 3.98 12.28 -19.00
CA LEU A 497 4.91 12.73 -20.03
C LEU A 497 6.16 13.31 -19.41
N MET A 498 7.33 12.97 -19.97
CA MET A 498 8.60 13.59 -19.63
C MET A 498 9.36 13.96 -20.92
N ARG A 499 9.67 15.24 -21.10
CA ARG A 499 10.42 15.76 -22.25
C ARG A 499 11.44 16.82 -21.83
N ARG A 500 12.57 16.87 -22.55
CA ARG A 500 13.65 17.82 -22.29
C ARG A 500 14.32 18.23 -23.60
N ASP A 501 14.64 19.51 -23.75
CA ASP A 501 15.50 19.99 -24.83
C ASP A 501 16.90 19.36 -24.69
N ARG A 502 17.39 18.70 -25.74
CA ARG A 502 18.73 18.08 -25.77
C ARG A 502 19.85 19.10 -25.60
N GLY A 503 19.62 20.37 -25.93
CA GLY A 503 20.56 21.47 -25.72
C GLY A 503 20.59 22.04 -24.30
N SER A 504 19.69 21.60 -23.40
CA SER A 504 19.58 22.14 -22.05
C SER A 504 20.65 21.61 -21.08
N VAL A 505 20.91 22.37 -20.02
CA VAL A 505 21.84 21.99 -18.94
C VAL A 505 21.40 20.67 -18.29
N ASN A 506 22.35 19.79 -18.00
CA ASN A 506 22.07 18.54 -17.30
C ASN A 506 21.55 18.79 -15.87
N GLY A 507 20.38 18.24 -15.54
CA GLY A 507 19.74 18.39 -14.22
C GLY A 507 18.31 18.96 -14.27
N VAL A 508 17.77 19.26 -15.45
CA VAL A 508 16.45 19.92 -15.62
C VAL A 508 15.30 19.05 -15.09
N ILE A 509 15.32 17.73 -15.33
CA ILE A 509 14.29 16.82 -14.82
C ILE A 509 14.32 16.77 -13.29
N GLU A 510 15.51 16.64 -12.70
CA GLU A 510 15.72 16.65 -11.26
C GLU A 510 15.17 17.93 -10.62
N THR A 511 15.37 19.06 -11.29
CA THR A 511 14.87 20.36 -10.84
C THR A 511 13.36 20.42 -10.87
N MET A 512 12.72 19.97 -11.96
CA MET A 512 11.27 19.95 -12.08
C MET A 512 10.61 19.02 -11.05
N VAL A 513 11.15 17.82 -10.84
CA VAL A 513 10.62 16.87 -9.82
C VAL A 513 10.78 17.46 -8.41
N THR A 514 11.96 17.98 -8.07
CA THR A 514 12.20 18.57 -6.75
C THR A 514 11.33 19.81 -6.51
N GLU A 515 11.16 20.70 -7.49
CA GLU A 515 10.28 21.87 -7.33
C GLU A 515 8.80 21.50 -7.29
N LEU A 516 8.37 20.45 -8.02
CA LEU A 516 7.01 19.91 -7.87
C LEU A 516 6.75 19.44 -6.44
N VAL A 517 7.68 18.66 -5.86
CA VAL A 517 7.54 18.19 -4.47
C VAL A 517 7.54 19.35 -3.49
N ARG A 518 8.43 20.34 -3.65
CA ARG A 518 8.51 21.51 -2.76
C ARG A 518 7.28 22.41 -2.80
N ASN A 519 6.55 22.45 -3.93
CA ASN A 519 5.35 23.26 -4.10
C ASN A 519 4.06 22.43 -4.05
N SER A 520 4.13 21.16 -3.63
CA SER A 520 3.01 20.22 -3.72
C SER A 520 1.80 20.65 -2.86
N GLU A 521 2.04 21.28 -1.70
CA GLU A 521 0.99 21.79 -0.80
C GLU A 521 0.09 22.84 -1.48
N GLN A 522 0.66 23.70 -2.33
CA GLN A 522 -0.09 24.73 -3.06
C GLN A 522 -1.08 24.12 -4.06
N HIS A 523 -0.82 22.88 -4.50
CA HIS A 523 -1.63 22.17 -5.47
C HIS A 523 -2.43 21.01 -4.86
N GLY A 524 -2.39 20.83 -3.53
CA GLY A 524 -3.10 19.76 -2.81
C GLY A 524 -2.53 18.36 -3.03
N ILE A 525 -1.23 18.26 -3.34
CA ILE A 525 -0.57 17.01 -3.72
C ILE A 525 0.21 16.42 -2.53
N THR A 526 -0.11 15.18 -2.16
CA THR A 526 0.58 14.38 -1.13
C THR A 526 1.48 13.30 -1.70
N GLU A 527 1.14 12.79 -2.89
CA GLU A 527 1.79 11.63 -3.49
C GLU A 527 2.09 11.88 -4.97
N ILE A 528 3.29 11.50 -5.41
CA ILE A 528 3.73 11.65 -6.79
C ILE A 528 4.30 10.33 -7.29
N SER A 529 3.64 9.70 -8.27
CA SER A 529 4.23 8.57 -8.99
C SER A 529 5.15 9.04 -10.11
N LEU A 530 6.38 8.53 -10.11
CA LEU A 530 7.41 8.73 -11.13
C LEU A 530 7.44 7.61 -12.19
N ASN A 531 6.34 6.89 -12.35
CA ASN A 531 6.16 5.81 -13.33
C ASN A 531 6.85 4.48 -12.92
N PHE A 532 6.48 3.39 -13.59
CA PHE A 532 6.85 2.02 -13.24
C PHE A 532 8.16 1.54 -13.90
N ALA A 533 9.01 0.88 -13.10
CA ALA A 533 10.27 0.30 -13.52
C ALA A 533 10.16 -1.23 -13.63
N THR A 534 10.13 -1.75 -14.85
CA THR A 534 10.03 -3.19 -15.12
C THR A 534 11.31 -3.93 -14.68
N PHE A 535 11.15 -5.09 -14.05
CA PHE A 535 12.19 -6.04 -13.63
C PHE A 535 13.22 -5.51 -12.62
N ARG A 536 12.88 -4.52 -11.79
CA ARG A 536 13.77 -3.97 -10.74
C ARG A 536 14.47 -5.06 -9.91
N ALA A 537 13.71 -6.02 -9.38
CA ALA A 537 14.25 -7.07 -8.50
C ALA A 537 15.45 -7.82 -9.11
N PHE A 538 15.49 -7.98 -10.44
CA PHE A 538 16.60 -8.60 -11.16
C PHE A 538 17.80 -7.67 -11.36
N PHE A 539 17.59 -6.36 -11.43
CA PHE A 539 18.67 -5.36 -11.53
C PHE A 539 19.34 -5.07 -10.19
N GLU A 540 18.59 -5.11 -9.08
CA GLU A 540 19.09 -4.87 -7.72
C GLU A 540 19.90 -6.06 -7.20
N HIS A 541 19.33 -7.28 -7.26
CA HIS A 541 19.97 -8.50 -6.72
C HIS A 541 20.93 -9.19 -7.71
N GLY A 542 20.84 -8.89 -9.01
CA GLY A 542 21.68 -9.53 -10.03
C GLY A 542 23.14 -9.08 -10.00
N ALA A 543 23.43 -7.90 -9.44
CA ALA A 543 24.76 -7.31 -9.34
C ALA A 543 25.50 -7.66 -8.04
N GLU A 544 24.84 -8.28 -7.07
CA GLU A 544 25.40 -8.58 -5.75
C GLU A 544 26.33 -9.81 -5.75
N ILE A 545 27.33 -9.77 -4.86
CA ILE A 545 28.29 -10.86 -4.66
C ILE A 545 27.57 -11.99 -3.89
N GLY A 546 26.93 -12.90 -4.62
CA GLY A 546 26.16 -14.01 -4.06
C GLY A 546 25.06 -14.58 -4.98
N ALA A 547 24.72 -13.87 -6.07
CA ALA A 547 23.67 -14.30 -6.99
C ALA A 547 23.97 -15.66 -7.67
N GLY A 548 23.04 -16.61 -7.54
CA GLY A 548 23.15 -17.96 -8.11
C GLY A 548 23.21 -18.01 -9.65
N PRO A 549 23.56 -19.17 -10.25
CA PRO A 549 23.84 -19.30 -11.69
C PRO A 549 22.68 -18.88 -12.60
N VAL A 550 21.45 -19.17 -12.18
CA VAL A 550 20.22 -18.84 -12.94
C VAL A 550 19.97 -17.33 -12.96
N MET A 551 20.13 -16.66 -11.82
CA MET A 551 19.94 -15.20 -11.73
C MET A 551 20.97 -14.45 -12.59
N ARG A 552 22.23 -14.92 -12.65
CA ARG A 552 23.26 -14.35 -13.53
C ARG A 552 22.97 -14.54 -15.02
N ALA A 553 22.44 -15.70 -15.40
CA ALA A 553 22.04 -15.95 -16.78
C ALA A 553 20.85 -15.06 -17.19
N THR A 554 19.82 -14.95 -16.34
CA THR A 554 18.67 -14.08 -16.55
C THR A 554 19.07 -12.61 -16.60
N TYR A 555 19.94 -12.15 -15.70
CA TYR A 555 20.51 -10.80 -15.73
C TYR A 555 21.26 -10.52 -17.03
N SER A 556 22.07 -11.46 -17.52
CA SER A 556 22.81 -11.30 -18.79
C SER A 556 21.89 -11.18 -20.01
N VAL A 557 20.79 -11.95 -20.04
CA VAL A 557 19.77 -11.86 -21.09
C VAL A 557 19.01 -10.53 -21.02
N LEU A 558 18.64 -10.08 -19.82
CA LEU A 558 18.00 -8.79 -19.60
C LEU A 558 18.92 -7.61 -19.96
N MET A 559 20.22 -7.70 -19.66
CA MET A 559 21.23 -6.70 -20.04
C MET A 559 21.48 -6.65 -21.56
N PHE A 560 21.37 -7.79 -22.26
CA PHE A 560 21.39 -7.78 -23.72
C PHE A 560 20.12 -7.08 -24.28
N GLY A 561 18.96 -7.32 -23.67
CA GLY A 561 17.69 -6.67 -24.01
C GLY A 561 17.63 -5.18 -23.67
N SER A 562 18.29 -4.72 -22.60
CA SER A 562 18.30 -3.31 -22.18
C SER A 562 18.97 -2.39 -23.22
N ARG A 563 19.86 -2.94 -24.07
CA ARG A 563 20.44 -2.24 -25.24
C ARG A 563 19.38 -1.82 -26.27
N PHE A 564 18.22 -2.48 -26.29
CA PHE A 564 17.11 -2.19 -27.19
C PHE A 564 15.93 -1.51 -26.49
N PHE A 565 15.76 -1.67 -25.17
CA PHE A 565 14.55 -1.27 -24.44
C PHE A 565 14.75 -0.29 -23.26
N GLN A 566 15.96 0.22 -22.99
CA GLN A 566 16.23 1.30 -22.00
C GLN A 566 15.65 1.11 -20.57
N MET A 567 15.42 -0.13 -20.13
CA MET A 567 14.81 -0.43 -18.82
C MET A 567 15.69 -0.01 -17.62
N GLU A 568 17.02 -0.20 -17.73
CA GLU A 568 17.98 0.12 -16.67
C GLU A 568 18.10 1.64 -16.41
N SER A 569 18.02 2.46 -17.47
CA SER A 569 18.07 3.91 -17.36
C SER A 569 16.87 4.49 -16.64
N LEU A 570 15.69 3.89 -16.79
CA LEU A 570 14.47 4.32 -16.11
C LEU A 570 14.56 4.04 -14.61
N TYR A 571 14.95 2.82 -14.23
CA TYR A 571 15.20 2.47 -12.82
C TYR A 571 16.22 3.42 -12.18
N LYS A 572 17.40 3.60 -12.80
CA LYS A 572 18.44 4.50 -12.28
C LYS A 572 17.99 5.97 -12.20
N SER A 573 17.12 6.40 -13.12
CA SER A 573 16.56 7.75 -13.10
C SER A 573 15.56 7.94 -11.96
N ASN A 574 14.82 6.92 -11.55
CA ASN A 574 13.85 7.03 -10.46
C ASN A 574 14.50 6.77 -9.09
N ALA A 575 15.39 5.78 -9.00
CA ALA A 575 16.06 5.39 -7.75
C ALA A 575 16.85 6.54 -7.10
N LYS A 576 17.35 7.51 -7.88
CA LYS A 576 18.07 8.68 -7.36
C LYS A 576 17.22 9.58 -6.45
N TYR A 577 15.89 9.46 -6.50
CA TYR A 577 14.95 10.21 -5.67
C TYR A 577 14.53 9.47 -4.39
N ARG A 578 15.04 8.25 -4.15
CA ARG A 578 14.67 7.36 -3.04
C ARG A 578 13.14 7.20 -2.87
N PRO A 579 12.42 6.78 -3.92
CA PRO A 579 10.99 6.55 -3.82
C PRO A 579 10.67 5.33 -2.94
N ASP A 580 9.46 5.31 -2.41
CA ASP A 580 8.81 4.09 -1.97
C ASP A 580 8.42 3.26 -3.21
N TRP A 581 8.59 1.95 -3.12
CA TRP A 581 8.47 1.08 -4.27
C TRP A 581 7.30 0.12 -4.10
N GLN A 582 6.27 0.29 -4.92
CA GLN A 582 5.07 -0.55 -4.89
C GLN A 582 5.09 -1.58 -6.03
N PRO A 583 4.90 -2.88 -5.74
CA PRO A 583 4.96 -3.92 -6.76
C PRO A 583 3.78 -3.86 -7.72
N ARG A 584 4.06 -4.12 -8.99
CA ARG A 584 3.06 -4.24 -10.06
C ARG A 584 3.13 -5.61 -10.72
N TYR A 585 1.96 -6.16 -11.05
CA TYR A 585 1.80 -7.55 -11.44
C TYR A 585 1.31 -7.71 -12.89
N LEU A 586 1.71 -8.82 -13.50
CA LEU A 586 1.12 -9.39 -14.71
C LEU A 586 0.28 -10.59 -14.30
N CYS A 587 -1.03 -10.50 -14.51
CA CYS A 587 -1.97 -11.58 -14.29
C CYS A 587 -2.28 -12.30 -15.62
N TYR A 588 -2.25 -13.63 -15.64
CA TYR A 588 -2.46 -14.42 -16.85
C TYR A 588 -3.19 -15.75 -16.57
N GLU A 589 -3.91 -16.27 -17.57
CA GLU A 589 -4.75 -17.49 -17.42
C GLU A 589 -3.96 -18.81 -17.27
N ASP A 590 -2.91 -19.02 -18.08
CA ASP A 590 -2.14 -20.29 -18.12
C ASP A 590 -0.65 -20.02 -18.35
N ASN A 591 0.22 -20.67 -17.58
CA ASN A 591 1.68 -20.64 -17.70
C ASN A 591 2.17 -20.93 -19.13
N ARG A 592 1.46 -21.77 -19.89
CA ARG A 592 1.83 -22.12 -21.29
C ARG A 592 1.65 -20.94 -22.25
N MET A 593 0.77 -20.00 -21.90
CA MET A 593 0.47 -18.83 -22.70
C MET A 593 1.36 -17.63 -22.35
N LEU A 594 2.15 -17.72 -21.27
CA LEU A 594 3.02 -16.66 -20.79
C LEU A 594 3.95 -16.07 -21.89
N PRO A 595 4.61 -16.86 -22.77
CA PRO A 595 5.44 -16.27 -23.84
C PRO A 595 4.64 -15.40 -24.82
N ARG A 596 3.39 -15.80 -25.10
CA ARG A 596 2.50 -15.06 -25.99
C ARG A 596 1.92 -13.82 -25.32
N VAL A 597 1.56 -13.92 -24.04
CA VAL A 597 1.12 -12.79 -23.21
C VAL A 597 2.24 -11.77 -23.08
N ALA A 598 3.47 -12.21 -22.82
CA ALA A 598 4.65 -11.34 -22.75
C ALA A 598 4.92 -10.63 -24.09
N LEU A 599 4.88 -11.35 -25.22
CA LEU A 599 5.05 -10.73 -26.54
C LEU A 599 3.93 -9.73 -26.86
N ALA A 600 2.69 -10.05 -26.50
CA ALA A 600 1.55 -9.15 -26.66
C ALA A 600 1.71 -7.91 -25.77
N GLY A 601 2.20 -8.06 -24.54
CA GLY A 601 2.56 -6.97 -23.63
C GLY A 601 3.62 -6.04 -24.21
N ILE A 602 4.73 -6.59 -24.72
CA ILE A 602 5.80 -5.84 -25.38
C ILE A 602 5.29 -5.01 -26.57
N VAL A 603 4.42 -5.61 -27.39
CA VAL A 603 3.79 -4.92 -28.54
C VAL A 603 2.84 -3.82 -28.07
N THR A 604 2.08 -4.07 -27.01
CA THR A 604 1.06 -3.14 -26.51
C THR A 604 1.70 -1.93 -25.83
N GLU A 605 2.76 -2.14 -25.05
CA GLU A 605 3.59 -1.08 -24.43
C GLU A 605 4.38 -0.23 -25.45
N GLY A 606 4.38 -0.62 -26.74
CA GLY A 606 4.99 0.16 -27.82
C GLY A 606 6.49 -0.11 -28.04
N PHE A 607 7.04 -1.19 -27.47
CA PHE A 607 8.45 -1.56 -27.64
C PHE A 607 8.76 -2.18 -29.00
N VAL A 608 7.78 -2.80 -29.67
CA VAL A 608 7.95 -3.43 -30.99
C VAL A 608 6.81 -3.06 -31.94
N ARG A 609 7.15 -2.54 -33.12
CA ARG A 609 6.18 -2.16 -34.16
C ARG A 609 5.89 -3.32 -35.10
N LEU A 610 4.62 -3.70 -35.23
CA LEU A 610 4.16 -4.58 -36.30
C LEU A 610 3.87 -3.73 -37.56
N PRO A 611 4.27 -4.18 -38.77
CA PRO A 611 4.01 -3.44 -40.00
C PRO A 611 2.50 -3.25 -40.23
N GLN A 612 2.07 -2.00 -40.29
CA GLN A 612 0.68 -1.64 -40.56
C GLN A 612 0.51 -1.29 -42.04
N PHE A 613 -0.39 -1.99 -42.72
CA PHE A 613 -0.80 -1.68 -44.09
C PHE A 613 -2.22 -1.07 -44.07
N GLY A 614 -2.32 0.26 -44.26
CA GLY A 614 -3.58 0.99 -44.39
C GLY A 614 -3.62 2.35 -43.68
N ARG A 615 -4.58 3.22 -44.04
CA ARG A 615 -4.80 4.54 -43.39
C ARG A 615 -5.38 4.37 -41.98
N ALA A 616 -4.83 5.13 -41.02
CA ALA A 616 -5.43 5.32 -39.70
C ALA A 616 -6.80 5.99 -39.84
N ARG A 617 -7.87 5.29 -39.45
CA ARG A 617 -9.20 5.89 -39.33
C ARG A 617 -9.33 6.49 -37.93
N HIS A 618 -9.94 7.66 -37.82
CA HIS A 618 -10.36 8.21 -36.53
C HIS A 618 -11.67 7.55 -36.13
N TYR A 619 -11.82 7.17 -34.85
CA TYR A 619 -12.85 6.23 -34.40
C TYR A 619 -13.62 6.80 -33.19
N THR A 620 -14.84 7.30 -33.42
CA THR A 620 -15.75 7.81 -32.36
C THR A 620 -17.23 7.45 -32.60
N ARG A 621 -17.55 6.50 -33.49
CA ARG A 621 -18.95 6.15 -33.84
C ARG A 621 -19.27 4.66 -33.66
N GLY A 622 -18.94 4.12 -32.48
CA GLY A 622 -19.32 2.77 -32.05
C GLY A 622 -20.58 2.76 -31.17
N ALA A 623 -21.13 1.58 -30.87
CA ALA A 623 -22.12 1.41 -29.81
C ALA A 623 -21.41 1.34 -28.45
N SER A 624 -21.97 2.00 -27.43
CA SER A 624 -21.45 1.97 -26.05
C SER A 624 -21.44 0.56 -25.47
N SER A 625 -20.48 0.30 -24.57
CA SER A 625 -20.36 -0.95 -23.82
C SER A 625 -21.18 -0.96 -22.52
N ILE A 626 -21.87 0.14 -22.20
CA ILE A 626 -22.66 0.28 -20.96
C ILE A 626 -23.85 -0.71 -20.97
N PRO A 627 -24.12 -1.41 -19.86
CA PRO A 627 -25.19 -2.40 -19.82
C PRO A 627 -26.59 -1.78 -20.06
N PRO A 628 -27.50 -2.48 -20.77
CA PRO A 628 -28.87 -2.01 -20.94
C PRO A 628 -29.58 -1.89 -19.58
N GLY A 629 -30.02 -0.68 -19.24
CA GLY A 629 -30.72 -0.37 -17.97
C GLY A 629 -29.93 0.50 -17.00
N VAL A 630 -28.66 0.80 -17.28
CA VAL A 630 -27.87 1.79 -16.54
C VAL A 630 -28.08 3.17 -17.18
N ASP A 631 -28.60 4.12 -16.41
CA ASP A 631 -28.68 5.53 -16.82
C ASP A 631 -27.35 6.22 -16.42
N VAL A 632 -26.60 6.63 -17.44
CA VAL A 632 -25.24 7.18 -17.28
C VAL A 632 -25.27 8.51 -16.55
N ASP A 633 -26.25 9.37 -16.85
CA ASP A 633 -26.30 10.71 -16.28
C ASP A 633 -26.66 10.65 -14.80
N ILE A 634 -27.59 9.77 -14.41
CA ILE A 634 -27.96 9.54 -13.02
C ILE A 634 -26.78 8.93 -12.24
N LEU A 635 -26.16 7.86 -12.77
CA LEU A 635 -25.08 7.19 -12.07
C LEU A 635 -23.84 8.09 -11.91
N VAL A 636 -23.51 8.89 -12.93
CA VAL A 636 -22.42 9.87 -12.82
C VAL A 636 -22.75 10.93 -11.77
N ALA A 637 -23.98 11.46 -11.74
CA ALA A 637 -24.39 12.42 -10.72
C ALA A 637 -24.33 11.83 -9.29
N ASP A 638 -24.73 10.57 -9.12
CA ASP A 638 -24.64 9.86 -7.83
C ASP A 638 -23.17 9.69 -7.40
N LEU A 639 -22.30 9.25 -8.32
CA LEU A 639 -20.86 9.08 -8.06
C LEU A 639 -20.17 10.42 -7.75
N GLU A 640 -20.53 11.50 -8.45
CA GLU A 640 -20.03 12.85 -8.20
C GLU A 640 -20.53 13.41 -6.86
N ALA A 641 -21.79 13.15 -6.49
CA ALA A 641 -22.34 13.53 -5.19
C ALA A 641 -21.67 12.75 -4.04
N GLU A 642 -21.42 11.45 -4.22
CA GLU A 642 -20.63 10.65 -3.29
C GLU A 642 -19.16 11.11 -3.23
N ALA A 643 -18.62 11.65 -4.33
CA ALA A 643 -17.26 12.15 -4.41
C ALA A 643 -17.09 13.57 -3.83
N GLY A 644 -18.18 14.33 -3.65
CA GLY A 644 -18.16 15.69 -3.11
C GLY A 644 -17.54 15.78 -1.71
N PRO A 645 -17.16 16.99 -1.24
CA PRO A 645 -16.61 17.17 0.09
C PRO A 645 -17.67 16.80 1.12
N GLN A 646 -17.61 15.58 1.64
CA GLN A 646 -18.32 15.20 2.85
C GLN A 646 -17.74 16.06 3.99
N SER A 647 -18.39 17.18 4.29
CA SER A 647 -18.40 17.64 5.67
C SER A 647 -18.98 16.48 6.45
N ALA A 648 -18.15 15.76 7.20
CA ALA A 648 -18.62 14.70 8.08
C ALA A 648 -19.71 15.32 8.96
N GLU A 649 -20.98 15.01 8.69
CA GLU A 649 -22.06 15.37 9.59
C GLU A 649 -21.77 14.60 10.87
N VAL A 650 -21.17 15.29 11.84
CA VAL A 650 -20.86 14.71 13.13
C VAL A 650 -22.21 14.40 13.77
N SER A 651 -22.58 13.11 13.79
CA SER A 651 -23.73 12.63 14.54
C SER A 651 -23.54 13.02 16.01
N ARG A 652 -24.31 14.02 16.47
CA ARG A 652 -24.25 14.54 17.84
C ARG A 652 -25.27 13.80 18.69
N PRO A 653 -24.89 13.31 19.88
CA PRO A 653 -25.86 12.80 20.85
C PRO A 653 -26.94 13.83 21.19
N GLU A 654 -28.15 13.38 21.51
CA GLU A 654 -29.32 14.26 21.68
C GLU A 654 -29.09 15.38 22.71
N GLN A 655 -28.45 15.09 23.85
CA GLN A 655 -28.14 16.12 24.85
C GLN A 655 -27.19 17.20 24.33
N VAL A 656 -26.27 16.86 23.43
CA VAL A 656 -25.38 17.84 22.80
C VAL A 656 -26.17 18.73 21.85
N ARG A 657 -27.12 18.16 21.09
CA ARG A 657 -28.01 18.93 20.20
C ARG A 657 -28.85 19.93 20.99
N VAL A 658 -29.47 19.49 22.09
CA VAL A 658 -30.28 20.37 22.95
C VAL A 658 -29.46 21.50 23.56
N ARG A 659 -28.24 21.21 24.04
CA ARG A 659 -27.35 22.23 24.64
C ARG A 659 -26.84 23.24 23.61
N VAL A 660 -26.55 22.80 22.38
CA VAL A 660 -26.23 23.69 21.26
C VAL A 660 -27.42 24.60 20.92
N ALA A 661 -28.63 24.06 20.83
CA ALA A 661 -29.84 24.87 20.59
C ALA A 661 -30.08 25.89 21.72
N LYS A 662 -29.83 25.53 22.99
CA LYS A 662 -29.87 26.49 24.11
C LYS A 662 -28.81 27.59 23.98
N MET A 663 -27.58 27.24 23.60
CA MET A 663 -26.49 28.20 23.36
C MET A 663 -26.87 29.19 22.25
N GLU A 664 -27.42 28.70 21.15
CA GLU A 664 -27.88 29.54 20.04
C GLU A 664 -29.02 30.48 20.46
N ARG A 665 -29.95 30.00 21.28
CA ARG A 665 -31.02 30.83 21.86
C ARG A 665 -30.47 31.93 22.77
N LEU A 666 -29.52 31.60 23.66
CA LEU A 666 -28.86 32.61 24.50
C LEU A 666 -28.24 33.72 23.64
N ALA A 667 -27.54 33.35 22.57
CA ALA A 667 -26.93 34.31 21.66
C ALA A 667 -27.98 35.17 20.93
N ALA A 668 -29.10 34.57 20.51
CA ALA A 668 -30.22 35.27 19.88
C ALA A 668 -30.92 36.26 20.83
N ASP A 669 -30.97 35.95 22.12
CA ASP A 669 -31.51 36.81 23.18
C ASP A 669 -30.51 37.90 23.62
N GLY A 670 -29.37 38.04 22.93
CA GLY A 670 -28.34 39.04 23.22
C GLY A 670 -27.44 38.70 24.41
N ILE A 671 -27.51 37.46 24.91
CA ILE A 671 -26.69 36.97 26.02
C ILE A 671 -25.51 36.21 25.42
N ASP A 672 -24.32 36.78 25.53
CA ASP A 672 -23.09 36.11 25.10
C ASP A 672 -22.85 34.85 25.97
N PRO A 673 -22.88 33.63 25.39
CA PRO A 673 -22.65 32.39 26.14
C PRO A 673 -21.18 32.17 26.50
N TYR A 674 -20.25 32.95 25.94
CA TYR A 674 -18.79 32.88 26.18
C TYR A 674 -18.17 34.29 26.33
N PRO A 675 -18.61 35.08 27.31
CA PRO A 675 -18.22 36.48 27.41
C PRO A 675 -16.78 36.67 27.88
N PRO A 676 -16.18 37.87 27.64
CA PRO A 676 -14.87 38.21 28.16
C PRO A 676 -14.77 38.05 29.67
N ALA A 677 -13.63 37.52 30.12
CA ALA A 677 -13.38 37.21 31.52
C ALA A 677 -13.42 38.46 32.42
N ARG A 678 -13.97 38.30 33.62
CA ARG A 678 -13.90 39.27 34.72
C ARG A 678 -13.49 38.51 35.99
N PRO A 679 -12.54 39.03 36.78
CA PRO A 679 -12.09 38.32 37.97
C PRO A 679 -13.21 38.30 39.04
N PRO A 680 -13.45 37.16 39.70
CA PRO A 680 -14.32 37.10 40.87
C PRO A 680 -13.72 37.94 42.01
N SER A 681 -14.54 38.44 42.94
CA SER A 681 -14.02 39.16 44.11
C SER A 681 -13.47 38.22 45.17
N HIS A 682 -13.95 36.98 45.21
CA HIS A 682 -13.57 35.95 46.16
C HIS A 682 -13.47 34.61 45.42
N THR A 683 -12.53 33.76 45.82
CA THR A 683 -12.66 32.32 45.58
C THR A 683 -13.78 31.77 46.45
N ILE A 684 -14.35 30.62 46.11
CA ILE A 684 -15.44 30.04 46.89
C ILE A 684 -15.02 29.77 48.34
N ALA A 685 -13.80 29.28 48.60
CA ALA A 685 -13.30 29.07 49.97
C ALA A 685 -13.20 30.37 50.78
N THR A 686 -12.74 31.47 50.14
CA THR A 686 -12.68 32.78 50.83
C THR A 686 -14.07 33.38 51.04
N ALA A 687 -15.00 33.13 50.13
CA ALA A 687 -16.40 33.55 50.26
C ALA A 687 -17.11 32.80 51.40
N THR A 688 -16.92 31.48 51.52
CA THR A 688 -17.54 30.67 52.59
C THR A 688 -16.94 30.95 53.97
N ALA A 689 -15.70 31.41 54.04
CA ALA A 689 -15.06 31.87 55.28
C ALA A 689 -15.46 33.31 55.68
N ALA A 690 -16.11 34.06 54.79
CA ALA A 690 -16.51 35.44 55.08
C ALA A 690 -17.73 35.51 56.02
N PRO A 691 -17.86 36.57 56.84
CA PRO A 691 -19.03 36.77 57.69
C PRO A 691 -20.35 36.82 56.90
N ALA A 692 -21.45 36.36 57.51
CA ALA A 692 -22.78 36.50 56.92
C ALA A 692 -23.13 37.98 56.65
N GLY A 693 -23.75 38.24 55.51
CA GLY A 693 -24.02 39.58 54.97
C GLY A 693 -22.91 40.15 54.09
N THR A 694 -21.76 39.47 53.95
CA THR A 694 -20.69 39.92 53.06
C THR A 694 -21.12 39.78 51.60
N VAL A 695 -21.00 40.87 50.82
CA VAL A 695 -21.24 40.87 49.38
C VAL A 695 -20.05 40.22 48.66
N VAL A 696 -20.33 39.15 47.93
CA VAL A 696 -19.34 38.36 47.20
C VAL A 696 -19.72 38.24 45.73
N ARG A 697 -18.71 38.14 44.86
CA ARG A 697 -18.84 37.73 43.46
C ARG A 697 -17.96 36.53 43.26
N ILE A 698 -18.59 35.38 43.04
CA ILE A 698 -17.93 34.09 42.83
C ILE A 698 -18.13 33.65 41.39
N ALA A 699 -17.20 32.84 40.89
CA ALA A 699 -17.31 32.19 39.59
C ALA A 699 -16.98 30.71 39.73
N GLY A 700 -17.74 29.85 39.08
CA GLY A 700 -17.52 28.41 39.17
C GLY A 700 -18.44 27.61 38.27
N ARG A 701 -18.28 26.29 38.32
CA ARG A 701 -19.04 25.33 37.51
C ARG A 701 -20.23 24.79 38.29
N VAL A 702 -21.38 24.68 37.61
CA VAL A 702 -22.61 24.14 38.17
C VAL A 702 -22.53 22.61 38.24
N THR A 703 -22.44 22.03 39.44
CA THR A 703 -22.45 20.57 39.67
C THR A 703 -23.82 20.02 40.02
N ARG A 704 -24.71 20.84 40.55
CA ARG A 704 -26.09 20.47 40.87
C ARG A 704 -27.01 21.63 40.55
N LEU A 705 -28.21 21.32 40.10
CA LEU A 705 -29.27 22.28 39.83
C LEU A 705 -30.61 21.68 40.27
N ARG A 706 -31.36 22.41 41.09
CA ARG A 706 -32.71 22.06 41.53
C ARG A 706 -33.61 23.27 41.33
N ASP A 707 -34.64 23.11 40.51
CA ASP A 707 -35.58 24.18 40.17
C ASP A 707 -36.95 23.93 40.83
N PHE A 708 -37.50 24.96 41.48
CA PHE A 708 -38.83 24.99 42.08
C PHE A 708 -39.70 26.13 41.50
N GLY A 709 -39.37 26.62 40.29
CA GLY A 709 -40.10 27.64 39.55
C GLY A 709 -39.77 29.07 39.98
N LYS A 710 -40.02 29.43 41.24
CA LYS A 710 -39.69 30.79 41.76
C LYS A 710 -38.34 30.86 42.47
N VAL A 711 -37.76 29.71 42.78
CA VAL A 711 -36.50 29.56 43.50
C VAL A 711 -35.71 28.44 42.85
N ALA A 712 -34.45 28.70 42.52
CA ALA A 712 -33.52 27.71 42.04
C ALA A 712 -32.33 27.59 43.01
N PHE A 713 -31.89 26.36 43.24
CA PHE A 713 -30.71 26.04 44.03
C PHE A 713 -29.66 25.43 43.10
N ALA A 714 -28.48 26.03 43.04
CA ALA A 714 -27.34 25.48 42.33
C ALA A 714 -26.20 25.17 43.31
N ALA A 715 -25.49 24.06 43.10
CA ALA A 715 -24.18 23.88 43.72
C ALA A 715 -23.13 24.36 42.71
N VAL A 716 -22.29 25.30 43.13
CA VAL A 716 -21.24 25.89 42.30
C VAL A 716 -19.91 25.57 42.94
N HIS A 717 -18.96 25.09 42.15
CA HIS A 717 -17.62 24.81 42.61
C HIS A 717 -16.56 25.50 41.76
N ASP A 718 -15.45 25.86 42.41
CA ASP A 718 -14.22 26.33 41.78
C ASP A 718 -13.06 25.42 42.23
N TRP A 719 -11.81 25.87 42.07
CA TRP A 719 -10.65 25.10 42.50
C TRP A 719 -10.50 25.04 44.03
N SER A 720 -11.07 26.01 44.75
CA SER A 720 -10.93 26.18 46.19
C SER A 720 -12.02 25.49 47.00
N GLY A 721 -13.22 25.30 46.45
CA GLY A 721 -14.32 24.64 47.17
C GLY A 721 -15.64 24.60 46.40
N GLU A 722 -16.71 24.19 47.10
CA GLU A 722 -18.10 24.15 46.64
C GLU A 722 -18.98 24.99 47.59
N VAL A 723 -19.95 25.73 47.05
CA VAL A 723 -20.96 26.47 47.82
C VAL A 723 -22.33 26.40 47.14
N GLN A 724 -23.38 26.41 47.94
CA GLN A 724 -24.74 26.55 47.42
C GLN A 724 -25.00 27.99 46.96
N VAL A 725 -25.60 28.15 45.80
CA VAL A 725 -26.16 29.40 45.29
C VAL A 725 -27.68 29.29 45.34
N LEU A 726 -28.31 30.30 45.94
CA LEU A 726 -29.75 30.43 46.05
C LEU A 726 -30.23 31.59 45.17
N VAL A 727 -30.97 31.27 44.12
CA VAL A 727 -31.50 32.24 43.16
C VAL A 727 -33.00 32.36 43.38
N GLU A 728 -33.45 33.48 43.95
CA GLU A 728 -34.87 33.80 44.15
C GLU A 728 -35.32 34.82 43.08
N ALA A 729 -36.41 34.53 42.36
CA ALA A 729 -36.94 35.44 41.34
C ALA A 729 -37.27 36.83 41.89
N SER A 730 -37.56 36.97 43.19
CA SER A 730 -37.82 38.26 43.85
C SER A 730 -36.56 39.08 44.17
N ARG A 731 -35.36 38.50 44.04
CA ARG A 731 -34.07 39.15 44.34
C ARG A 731 -33.23 39.44 43.10
N ILE A 732 -33.55 38.80 41.99
CA ILE A 732 -32.90 39.02 40.69
C ILE A 732 -33.70 40.08 39.92
N ASP A 733 -33.01 40.85 39.09
CA ASP A 733 -33.64 41.78 38.15
C ASP A 733 -34.72 41.06 37.30
N PRO A 734 -35.97 41.55 37.24
CA PRO A 734 -37.01 40.96 36.39
C PRO A 734 -36.65 40.86 34.91
N ASP A 735 -35.74 41.71 34.42
CA ASP A 735 -35.25 41.69 33.03
C ASP A 735 -34.08 40.70 32.81
N ALA A 736 -33.56 40.08 33.87
CA ALA A 736 -32.50 39.08 33.74
C ALA A 736 -33.05 37.75 33.17
N PRO A 737 -32.23 37.01 32.42
CA PRO A 737 -32.61 35.69 31.92
C PRO A 737 -32.98 34.73 33.06
N ASP A 738 -33.97 33.90 32.80
CA ASP A 738 -34.37 32.85 33.73
C ASP A 738 -33.20 31.87 33.95
N PHE A 739 -32.74 31.80 35.20
CA PHE A 739 -31.56 31.05 35.58
C PHE A 739 -31.70 29.56 35.22
N ALA A 740 -32.83 28.93 35.57
CA ALA A 740 -33.03 27.50 35.39
C ALA A 740 -33.19 27.10 33.91
N CYS A 741 -33.82 27.93 33.09
CA CYS A 741 -33.97 27.69 31.65
C CYS A 741 -32.64 27.83 30.89
N CYS A 742 -31.79 28.75 31.34
CA CYS A 742 -30.54 29.10 30.66
C CYS A 742 -29.34 28.25 31.09
N THR A 743 -29.35 27.71 32.32
CA THR A 743 -28.24 26.93 32.88
C THR A 743 -28.49 25.42 32.78
N ASP A 744 -27.41 24.67 32.65
CA ASP A 744 -27.36 23.21 32.67
C ASP A 744 -26.19 22.75 33.54
N LEU A 745 -26.21 21.48 33.96
CA LEU A 745 -25.08 20.88 34.66
C LEU A 745 -23.80 20.97 33.81
N GLY A 746 -22.72 21.41 34.44
CA GLY A 746 -21.42 21.65 33.82
C GLY A 746 -21.21 23.06 33.30
N ASP A 747 -22.22 23.93 33.25
CA ASP A 747 -22.03 25.33 32.84
C ASP A 747 -21.13 26.08 33.82
N LEU A 748 -20.35 27.03 33.29
CA LEU A 748 -19.59 27.99 34.09
C LEU A 748 -20.42 29.27 34.25
N ILE A 749 -20.60 29.71 35.49
CA ILE A 749 -21.39 30.90 35.83
C ILE A 749 -20.65 31.81 36.79
N GLU A 750 -20.98 33.10 36.73
CA GLU A 750 -20.64 34.11 37.72
C GLU A 750 -21.91 34.44 38.52
N VAL A 751 -21.78 34.57 39.84
CA VAL A 751 -22.87 34.97 40.73
C VAL A 751 -22.39 36.06 41.66
N SER A 752 -23.13 37.16 41.73
CA SER A 752 -22.96 38.18 42.77
C SER A 752 -24.13 38.11 43.75
N GLY A 753 -23.83 38.23 45.04
CA GLY A 753 -24.83 38.10 46.10
C GLY A 753 -24.24 38.27 47.49
N GLU A 754 -25.01 37.94 48.52
CA GLU A 754 -24.57 38.00 49.92
C GLU A 754 -24.39 36.62 50.51
N ILE A 755 -23.36 36.43 51.34
CA ILE A 755 -23.20 35.21 52.13
C ILE A 755 -24.30 35.14 53.19
N GLY A 756 -25.03 34.04 53.24
CA GLY A 756 -26.10 33.82 54.20
C GLY A 756 -26.43 32.34 54.36
N HIS A 757 -27.62 32.06 54.89
CA HIS A 757 -28.12 30.69 55.04
C HIS A 757 -29.47 30.52 54.36
N SER A 758 -29.68 29.36 53.76
CA SER A 758 -31.02 28.91 53.34
C SER A 758 -31.92 28.66 54.56
N ARG A 759 -33.22 28.45 54.34
CA ARG A 759 -34.18 28.16 55.41
C ARG A 759 -33.86 26.90 56.21
N THR A 760 -33.11 25.96 55.63
CA THR A 760 -32.65 24.72 56.27
C THR A 760 -31.32 24.88 57.01
N GLY A 761 -30.74 26.08 57.04
CA GLY A 761 -29.47 26.39 57.70
C GLY A 761 -28.22 26.17 56.84
N GLU A 762 -28.35 25.71 55.60
CA GLU A 762 -27.21 25.48 54.70
C GLU A 762 -26.60 26.81 54.23
N LEU A 763 -25.28 26.98 54.39
CA LEU A 763 -24.53 28.16 53.93
C LEU A 763 -24.71 28.36 52.41
N SER A 764 -25.08 29.56 51.99
CA SER A 764 -25.41 29.86 50.60
C SER A 764 -25.00 31.28 50.20
N VAL A 765 -24.70 31.48 48.92
CA VAL A 765 -24.69 32.81 48.28
C VAL A 765 -26.13 33.12 47.87
N LEU A 766 -26.73 34.13 48.50
CA LEU A 766 -28.05 34.65 48.16
C LEU A 766 -27.89 35.56 46.93
N ALA A 767 -28.17 35.03 45.74
CA ALA A 767 -27.87 35.69 44.48
C ALA A 767 -28.73 36.96 44.28
N THR A 768 -28.07 38.05 43.89
CA THR A 768 -28.70 39.30 43.43
C THR A 768 -28.52 39.49 41.91
N SER A 769 -27.49 38.87 41.33
CA SER A 769 -27.29 38.83 39.88
C SER A 769 -26.47 37.60 39.49
N TRP A 770 -26.61 37.16 38.24
CA TRP A 770 -25.82 36.06 37.69
C TRP A 770 -25.49 36.33 36.22
N ARG A 771 -24.43 35.69 35.72
CA ARG A 771 -24.02 35.74 34.32
C ARG A 771 -23.49 34.38 33.85
N MET A 772 -23.79 33.99 32.61
CA MET A 772 -23.09 32.88 31.95
C MET A 772 -21.62 33.26 31.72
N LEU A 773 -20.70 32.33 31.96
CA LEU A 773 -19.27 32.47 31.61
C LEU A 773 -18.83 31.48 30.54
N GLY A 774 -19.48 30.32 30.48
CA GLY A 774 -19.21 29.33 29.45
C GLY A 774 -20.25 28.24 29.43
N LYS A 775 -20.98 28.13 28.31
CA LYS A 775 -21.96 27.07 28.10
C LYS A 775 -21.27 25.73 27.88
N CYS A 776 -21.64 24.73 28.66
CA CYS A 776 -21.16 23.37 28.55
C CYS A 776 -22.03 22.58 27.57
N LEU A 777 -21.47 22.24 26.41
CA LEU A 777 -22.21 21.58 25.32
C LEU A 777 -22.33 20.06 25.50
N ARG A 778 -21.48 19.46 26.34
CA ARG A 778 -21.51 18.03 26.65
C ARG A 778 -22.04 17.83 28.07
N PRO A 779 -22.88 16.82 28.30
CA PRO A 779 -23.29 16.48 29.66
C PRO A 779 -22.09 16.03 30.49
N LEU A 780 -22.09 16.39 31.78
CA LEU A 780 -21.23 15.73 32.75
C LEU A 780 -21.72 14.28 32.96
N PRO A 781 -20.83 13.33 33.29
CA PRO A 781 -21.23 11.97 33.64
C PRO A 781 -22.23 11.95 34.81
N ASP A 782 -23.10 10.93 34.86
CA ASP A 782 -24.09 10.80 35.91
C ASP A 782 -23.43 10.69 37.29
N LYS A 783 -24.01 11.37 38.29
CA LYS A 783 -23.51 11.46 39.67
C LYS A 783 -23.57 10.10 40.39
N TRP A 784 -24.46 9.20 39.96
CA TRP A 784 -24.62 7.87 40.58
C TRP A 784 -23.62 6.84 40.05
N SER A 785 -23.25 6.92 38.76
CA SER A 785 -22.21 6.08 38.18
C SER A 785 -20.81 6.67 38.35
N GLY A 786 -20.71 7.99 38.47
CA GLY A 786 -19.45 8.74 38.44
C GLY A 786 -18.67 8.51 37.14
N LEU A 787 -17.59 9.28 36.96
CA LEU A 787 -16.44 8.80 36.19
C LEU A 787 -15.69 7.87 37.17
N SER A 788 -16.21 6.66 37.37
CA SER A 788 -15.60 5.67 38.27
C SER A 788 -14.71 4.70 37.53
N ASP A 789 -14.93 4.53 36.22
CA ASP A 789 -14.04 3.79 35.33
C ASP A 789 -12.67 4.50 35.25
N PRO A 790 -11.59 3.86 35.74
CA PRO A 790 -10.25 4.44 35.71
C PRO A 790 -9.79 4.81 34.29
N GLU A 791 -10.21 4.04 33.27
CA GLU A 791 -9.84 4.29 31.87
C GLU A 791 -10.51 5.57 31.35
N ALA A 792 -11.80 5.76 31.64
CA ALA A 792 -12.52 6.97 31.30
C ALA A 792 -11.96 8.21 32.05
N CYS A 793 -11.53 8.07 33.31
CA CYS A 793 -10.88 9.15 34.08
C CYS A 793 -9.59 9.61 33.44
N VAL A 794 -8.77 8.66 32.99
CA VAL A 794 -7.51 8.94 32.31
C VAL A 794 -7.76 9.61 30.95
N ARG A 795 -8.73 9.12 30.16
CA ARG A 795 -9.05 9.67 28.83
C ARG A 795 -9.67 11.07 28.89
N GLN A 796 -10.54 11.29 29.86
CA GLN A 796 -11.26 12.55 30.05
C GLN A 796 -10.79 13.25 31.30
N ARG A 797 -9.46 13.37 31.48
CA ARG A 797 -8.89 14.00 32.69
C ARG A 797 -9.47 15.38 32.97
N TYR A 798 -9.76 16.17 31.94
CA TYR A 798 -10.38 17.48 32.08
C TYR A 798 -11.78 17.43 32.73
N VAL A 799 -12.55 16.36 32.51
CA VAL A 799 -13.84 16.13 33.18
C VAL A 799 -13.59 15.64 34.62
N ASP A 800 -12.69 14.68 34.79
CA ASP A 800 -12.31 14.15 36.11
C ASP A 800 -11.83 15.27 37.05
N LEU A 801 -10.87 16.10 36.63
CA LEU A 801 -10.39 17.25 37.40
C LEU A 801 -11.49 18.29 37.67
N ALA A 802 -12.46 18.43 36.76
CA ALA A 802 -13.59 19.32 36.98
C ALA A 802 -14.47 18.83 38.13
N ILE A 803 -14.79 17.54 38.21
CA ILE A 803 -15.80 17.03 39.16
C ILE A 803 -15.22 16.35 40.41
N ASN A 804 -13.98 15.86 40.36
CA ASN A 804 -13.36 15.04 41.41
C ASN A 804 -12.31 15.82 42.19
N ALA A 805 -12.57 16.06 43.48
CA ALA A 805 -11.64 16.76 44.37
C ALA A 805 -10.34 15.97 44.60
N ARG A 806 -10.42 14.64 44.72
CA ARG A 806 -9.25 13.78 44.93
C ARG A 806 -8.26 13.89 43.78
N SER A 807 -8.72 13.92 42.53
CA SER A 807 -7.85 14.07 41.36
C SER A 807 -7.13 15.43 41.35
N ARG A 808 -7.77 16.50 41.84
CA ARG A 808 -7.13 17.82 41.99
C ARG A 808 -6.08 17.82 43.10
N GLU A 809 -6.38 17.18 44.23
CA GLU A 809 -5.43 17.01 45.33
C GLU A 809 -4.21 16.22 44.89
N LEU A 810 -4.39 15.10 44.17
CA LEU A 810 -3.27 14.31 43.62
C LEU A 810 -2.39 15.13 42.66
N LEU A 811 -2.99 15.93 41.78
CA LEU A 811 -2.26 16.82 40.88
C LEU A 811 -1.43 17.86 41.65
N ALA A 812 -2.02 18.44 42.71
CA ALA A 812 -1.33 19.40 43.58
C ALA A 812 -0.19 18.73 44.37
N THR A 813 -0.44 17.54 44.94
CA THR A 813 0.56 16.76 45.68
C THR A 813 1.73 16.37 44.78
N ARG A 814 1.49 15.95 43.54
CA ARG A 814 2.56 15.73 42.56
C ARG A 814 3.42 16.97 42.38
N SER A 815 2.79 18.13 42.15
CA SER A 815 3.53 19.39 41.98
C SER A 815 4.37 19.73 43.22
N LEU A 816 3.86 19.44 44.42
CA LEU A 816 4.55 19.68 45.69
C LEU A 816 5.73 18.73 45.88
N VAL A 817 5.56 17.43 45.58
CA VAL A 817 6.63 16.43 45.61
C VAL A 817 7.77 16.82 44.67
N VAL A 818 7.47 17.11 43.40
CA VAL A 818 8.50 17.49 42.41
C VAL A 818 9.24 18.77 42.84
N LYS A 819 8.52 19.76 43.37
CA LYS A 819 9.15 20.95 43.94
C LYS A 819 10.08 20.60 45.10
N SER A 820 9.64 19.75 46.03
CA SER A 820 10.45 19.33 47.18
C SER A 820 11.74 18.61 46.75
N LEU A 821 11.70 17.80 45.69
CA LEU A 821 12.90 17.17 45.13
C LEU A 821 13.91 18.23 44.64
N ARG A 822 13.46 19.24 43.88
CA ARG A 822 14.31 20.36 43.43
C ARG A 822 14.90 21.15 44.59
N ASP A 823 14.06 21.51 45.56
CA ASP A 823 14.46 22.29 46.74
C ASP A 823 15.49 21.51 47.57
N PHE A 824 15.31 20.19 47.72
CA PHE A 824 16.25 19.31 48.42
C PHE A 824 17.62 19.25 47.71
N MET A 825 17.63 19.02 46.40
CA MET A 825 18.88 18.94 45.61
C MET A 825 19.62 20.28 45.61
N SER A 826 18.91 21.38 45.40
CA SER A 826 19.46 22.73 45.44
C SER A 826 20.02 23.05 46.83
N GLY A 827 19.33 22.67 47.90
CA GLY A 827 19.79 22.82 49.28
C GLY A 827 21.07 22.03 49.61
N ARG A 828 21.37 20.98 48.83
CA ARG A 828 22.61 20.17 48.92
C ARG A 828 23.72 20.65 47.98
N GLY A 829 23.50 21.76 47.29
CA GLY A 829 24.46 22.41 46.39
C GLY A 829 24.58 21.74 45.01
N PHE A 830 23.57 20.99 44.57
CA PHE A 830 23.52 20.47 43.21
C PHE A 830 23.05 21.55 42.23
N LEU A 831 23.67 21.63 41.07
CA LEU A 831 23.29 22.51 39.97
C LEU A 831 22.27 21.82 39.06
N GLU A 832 21.07 22.41 38.91
CA GLU A 832 20.08 21.93 37.93
C GLU A 832 20.53 22.34 36.52
N VAL A 833 20.49 21.40 35.57
CA VAL A 833 20.87 21.63 34.16
C VAL A 833 19.84 21.01 33.23
N GLU A 834 19.91 21.40 31.95
CA GLU A 834 19.12 20.80 30.86
C GLU A 834 20.08 20.17 29.85
N THR A 835 19.89 18.88 29.56
CA THR A 835 20.66 18.16 28.53
C THR A 835 19.80 17.86 27.30
N PRO A 836 20.40 17.55 26.12
CA PRO A 836 19.63 17.32 24.90
C PRO A 836 18.64 16.16 25.02
N ILE A 837 17.37 16.43 24.70
CA ILE A 837 16.32 15.42 24.54
C ILE A 837 16.44 14.70 23.21
N LEU A 838 16.81 15.41 22.14
CA LEU A 838 17.09 14.82 20.83
C LEU A 838 18.58 14.52 20.71
N GLN A 839 18.92 13.25 20.51
CA GLN A 839 20.30 12.75 20.51
C GLN A 839 20.56 11.98 19.21
N GLN A 840 21.80 12.03 18.69
CA GLN A 840 22.17 11.29 17.46
C GLN A 840 22.41 9.80 17.73
N ILE A 841 22.81 9.48 18.96
CA ILE A 841 23.13 8.16 19.46
C ILE A 841 22.31 8.01 20.73
N HIS A 842 21.71 6.84 20.95
CA HIS A 842 20.99 6.54 22.18
C HIS A 842 21.91 5.76 23.13
N GLY A 843 21.92 6.15 24.40
CA GLY A 843 22.74 5.53 25.43
C GLY A 843 22.35 6.00 26.83
N GLY A 844 23.05 5.50 27.85
CA GLY A 844 22.78 5.82 29.26
C GLY A 844 21.71 4.93 29.91
N ALA A 845 20.98 4.11 29.16
CA ALA A 845 20.15 3.03 29.68
C ALA A 845 20.06 1.89 28.65
N ASN A 846 19.62 0.71 29.09
CA ASN A 846 19.21 -0.36 28.17
C ASN A 846 17.71 -0.21 27.94
N ALA A 847 17.33 0.37 26.80
CA ALA A 847 15.93 0.65 26.47
C ALA A 847 15.80 0.93 24.97
N THR A 848 14.67 0.54 24.37
CA THR A 848 14.41 0.84 22.96
C THR A 848 14.06 2.34 22.82
N PRO A 849 14.78 3.13 22.01
CA PRO A 849 14.49 4.55 21.84
C PRO A 849 13.32 4.81 20.88
N PHE A 850 12.73 6.00 20.96
CA PHE A 850 11.90 6.51 19.87
C PHE A 850 12.79 7.18 18.81
N GLN A 851 12.62 6.79 17.55
CA GLN A 851 13.31 7.38 16.40
C GLN A 851 12.47 8.47 15.75
N THR A 852 13.11 9.56 15.34
CA THR A 852 12.51 10.66 14.58
C THR A 852 13.52 11.20 13.55
N HIS A 853 13.10 12.15 12.72
CA HIS A 853 13.90 12.71 11.65
C HIS A 853 13.96 14.24 11.73
N ILE A 854 15.15 14.84 11.61
CA ILE A 854 15.31 16.29 11.57
C ILE A 854 15.49 16.80 10.13
N ASN A 855 14.44 17.45 9.61
CA ASN A 855 14.41 17.98 8.24
C ASN A 855 15.56 18.97 7.91
N ALA A 856 16.05 19.71 8.90
CA ALA A 856 17.09 20.72 8.71
C ALA A 856 18.46 20.13 8.33
N TYR A 857 18.79 18.96 8.88
CA TYR A 857 20.10 18.30 8.69
C TYR A 857 20.01 16.97 7.95
N ASP A 858 18.78 16.49 7.68
CA ASP A 858 18.51 15.23 7.00
C ASP A 858 19.19 14.03 7.66
N LEU A 859 19.03 13.93 8.97
CA LEU A 859 19.55 12.85 9.78
C LEU A 859 18.50 12.37 10.77
N ASP A 860 18.64 11.13 11.19
CA ASP A 860 17.77 10.53 12.19
C ASP A 860 18.27 10.90 13.59
N LEU A 861 17.31 11.12 14.48
CA LEU A 861 17.53 11.44 15.88
C LEU A 861 16.72 10.48 16.74
N TYR A 862 17.19 10.29 17.96
CA TYR A 862 16.51 9.52 18.98
C TYR A 862 16.06 10.46 20.10
N LEU A 863 14.86 10.22 20.64
CA LEU A 863 14.51 10.79 21.93
C LEU A 863 15.29 10.08 23.02
N ARG A 864 15.83 10.84 23.97
CA ARG A 864 16.70 10.30 25.03
C ARG A 864 15.98 9.26 25.89
N ILE A 865 16.71 8.19 26.19
CA ILE A 865 16.31 7.17 27.15
C ILE A 865 16.82 7.50 28.58
N ALA A 866 17.93 8.25 28.67
CA ALA A 866 18.52 8.82 29.88
C ALA A 866 19.42 10.03 29.57
N PRO A 867 19.53 11.04 30.45
CA PRO A 867 20.53 12.11 30.35
C PRO A 867 21.95 11.74 30.83
N GLU A 868 22.15 10.57 31.46
CA GLU A 868 23.39 10.08 32.06
C GLU A 868 24.69 10.49 31.33
N LEU A 869 24.82 10.15 30.03
CA LEU A 869 26.07 10.39 29.30
C LEU A 869 26.40 11.87 29.17
N TYR A 870 25.41 12.76 29.12
CA TYR A 870 25.62 14.21 29.06
C TYR A 870 25.93 14.79 30.44
N LEU A 871 25.29 14.29 31.49
CA LEU A 871 25.60 14.70 32.86
C LEU A 871 27.03 14.32 33.25
N LYS A 872 27.52 13.15 32.83
CA LYS A 872 28.92 12.75 32.97
C LYS A 872 29.90 13.67 32.23
N ARG A 873 29.55 14.13 31.01
CA ARG A 873 30.34 15.14 30.29
C ARG A 873 30.46 16.45 31.07
N LEU A 874 29.41 16.87 31.77
CA LEU A 874 29.48 18.05 32.65
C LEU A 874 30.40 17.81 33.85
N CYS A 875 30.41 16.60 34.41
CA CYS A 875 31.36 16.22 35.46
C CYS A 875 32.82 16.29 34.97
N VAL A 876 33.11 15.82 33.75
CA VAL A 876 34.41 16.01 33.08
C VAL A 876 34.73 17.50 32.93
N GLY A 877 33.73 18.31 32.56
CA GLY A 877 33.85 19.77 32.47
C GLY A 877 34.11 20.50 33.80
N GLY A 878 34.11 19.77 34.93
CA GLY A 878 34.40 20.32 36.26
C GLY A 878 33.16 20.68 37.09
N VAL A 879 31.96 20.29 36.68
CA VAL A 879 30.76 20.46 37.51
C VAL A 879 30.73 19.37 38.58
N GLU A 880 31.06 19.72 39.82
CA GLU A 880 31.21 18.74 40.91
C GLU A 880 29.89 18.13 41.40
N LYS A 881 28.77 18.87 41.32
CA LYS A 881 27.44 18.38 41.70
C LYS A 881 26.40 18.87 40.71
N VAL A 882 25.81 17.96 39.95
CA VAL A 882 24.86 18.27 38.89
C VAL A 882 23.64 17.37 38.99
N PHE A 883 22.47 17.89 38.66
CA PHE A 883 21.27 17.08 38.51
C PHE A 883 20.37 17.61 37.40
N GLU A 884 19.51 16.74 36.89
CA GLU A 884 18.45 17.11 35.96
C GLU A 884 17.15 16.41 36.40
N ILE A 885 16.06 17.19 36.47
CA ILE A 885 14.69 16.63 36.51
C ILE A 885 14.05 16.89 35.15
N GLY A 886 13.96 15.83 34.35
CA GLY A 886 13.54 15.95 32.96
C GLY A 886 12.77 14.73 32.47
N ARG A 887 12.37 14.78 31.20
CA ARG A 887 11.62 13.69 30.57
C ARG A 887 12.54 12.71 29.85
N ASN A 888 12.26 11.42 30.02
CA ASN A 888 12.84 10.32 29.29
C ASN A 888 11.76 9.60 28.49
N PHE A 889 12.17 9.00 27.37
CA PHE A 889 11.26 8.38 26.40
C PHE A 889 11.75 6.96 26.10
N ARG A 890 10.91 5.96 26.38
CA ARG A 890 11.21 4.54 26.13
C ARG A 890 10.07 3.91 25.34
N ASN A 891 10.40 3.31 24.20
CA ASN A 891 9.44 2.73 23.27
C ASN A 891 9.10 1.28 23.69
N GLU A 892 8.51 1.17 24.87
CA GLU A 892 8.23 -0.08 25.58
C GLU A 892 6.72 -0.23 25.89
N GLY A 893 6.36 -1.27 26.64
CA GLY A 893 4.98 -1.53 27.06
C GLY A 893 4.40 -0.45 27.99
N VAL A 894 3.06 -0.42 28.08
CA VAL A 894 2.33 0.48 28.99
C VAL A 894 1.58 -0.36 30.02
N ASP A 895 1.83 -0.12 31.30
CA ASP A 895 1.18 -0.85 32.42
C ASP A 895 0.91 0.06 33.63
N PHE A 896 0.84 -0.50 34.84
CA PHE A 896 0.56 0.24 36.08
C PHE A 896 1.72 1.12 36.56
N SER A 897 2.97 0.81 36.16
CA SER A 897 4.21 1.46 36.57
C SER A 897 5.08 1.94 35.40
N HIS A 898 4.73 1.60 34.15
CA HIS A 898 5.40 1.99 32.91
C HIS A 898 4.51 2.91 32.05
N ASN A 899 5.08 4.04 31.65
CA ASN A 899 4.51 4.94 30.66
C ASN A 899 5.62 5.34 29.67
N PRO A 900 5.38 5.37 28.34
CA PRO A 900 6.46 5.58 27.35
C PRO A 900 7.19 6.92 27.48
N GLU A 901 6.53 7.90 28.11
CA GLU A 901 7.10 9.20 28.46
C GLU A 901 7.01 9.38 29.98
N PHE A 902 8.13 9.45 30.69
CA PHE A 902 8.15 9.55 32.15
C PHE A 902 9.22 10.51 32.64
N THR A 903 9.02 11.04 33.85
CA THR A 903 9.90 12.00 34.50
C THR A 903 10.89 11.26 35.40
N SER A 904 12.16 11.53 35.21
CA SER A 904 13.24 11.03 36.07
C SER A 904 14.00 12.19 36.72
N LEU A 905 14.71 11.88 37.80
CA LEU A 905 15.73 12.72 38.39
C LEU A 905 17.03 11.95 38.30
N GLU A 906 18.01 12.51 37.58
CA GLU A 906 19.37 11.99 37.57
C GLU A 906 20.32 12.99 38.20
N ALA A 907 21.24 12.52 39.05
CA ALA A 907 22.16 13.37 39.77
C ALA A 907 23.55 12.73 39.89
N TYR A 908 24.59 13.55 39.79
CA TYR A 908 25.98 13.14 39.84
C TYR A 908 26.75 14.03 40.81
N ALA A 909 27.54 13.42 41.70
CA ALA A 909 28.41 14.13 42.63
C ALA A 909 29.83 13.57 42.61
N ALA A 910 30.78 14.44 42.26
CA ALA A 910 32.21 14.19 42.37
C ALA A 910 32.57 13.87 43.83
N HIS A 911 33.56 12.99 43.98
CA HIS A 911 34.03 12.41 45.23
C HIS A 911 32.96 11.62 46.02
N GLY A 912 31.82 11.32 45.39
CA GLY A 912 30.81 10.40 45.90
C GLY A 912 31.02 8.96 45.41
N ASP A 913 30.28 8.04 46.02
CA ASP A 913 30.12 6.65 45.58
C ASP A 913 28.66 6.18 45.76
N TYR A 914 28.35 4.96 45.35
CA TYR A 914 27.00 4.41 45.47
C TYR A 914 26.41 4.49 46.90
N ARG A 915 27.21 4.42 47.97
CA ARG A 915 26.70 4.55 49.35
C ARG A 915 26.33 5.98 49.69
N THR A 916 27.08 6.96 49.21
CA THR A 916 26.69 8.36 49.36
C THR A 916 25.38 8.67 48.62
N MET A 917 25.17 8.04 47.47
CA MET A 917 23.92 8.16 46.70
C MET A 917 22.74 7.48 47.40
N LEU A 918 22.98 6.40 48.14
CA LEU A 918 21.98 5.71 48.96
C LEU A 918 21.41 6.65 50.02
N ASP A 919 22.28 7.29 50.81
CA ASP A 919 21.86 8.25 51.83
C ASP A 919 21.14 9.46 51.23
N LEU A 920 21.67 10.00 50.12
CA LEU A 920 21.05 11.11 49.40
C LEU A 920 19.61 10.76 48.97
N THR A 921 19.41 9.56 48.40
CA THR A 921 18.11 9.10 47.91
C THR A 921 17.11 8.89 49.03
N ARG A 922 17.53 8.21 50.11
CA ARG A 922 16.69 7.99 51.31
C ARG A 922 16.20 9.32 51.88
N GLU A 923 17.12 10.27 52.10
CA GLU A 923 16.78 11.57 52.66
C GLU A 923 15.90 12.39 51.71
N MET A 924 16.15 12.32 50.40
CA MET A 924 15.35 13.01 49.39
C MET A 924 13.89 12.55 49.41
N ILE A 925 13.65 11.23 49.41
CA ILE A 925 12.30 10.65 49.42
C ILE A 925 11.59 10.94 50.74
N GLN A 926 12.30 10.85 51.88
CA GLN A 926 11.74 11.22 53.19
C GLN A 926 11.32 12.69 53.24
N ASN A 927 12.11 13.60 52.66
CA ASN A 927 11.75 15.03 52.57
C ASN A 927 10.53 15.26 51.66
N ALA A 928 10.45 14.56 50.53
CA ALA A 928 9.30 14.64 49.64
C ALA A 928 8.01 14.12 50.30
N ALA A 929 8.10 13.05 51.10
CA ALA A 929 6.99 12.54 51.89
C ALA A 929 6.53 13.55 52.96
N ILE A 930 7.47 14.18 53.67
CA ILE A 930 7.18 15.26 54.62
C ILE A 930 6.51 16.46 53.93
N ALA A 931 6.97 16.83 52.74
CA ALA A 931 6.34 17.90 51.98
C ALA A 931 4.89 17.57 51.61
N ALA A 932 4.60 16.34 51.21
CA ALA A 932 3.26 15.89 50.84
C ALA A 932 2.31 15.73 52.04
N HIS A 933 2.77 15.13 53.13
CA HIS A 933 1.92 14.65 54.23
C HIS A 933 2.22 15.26 55.60
N GLY A 934 3.26 16.10 55.70
CA GLY A 934 3.73 16.71 56.96
C GLY A 934 4.66 15.82 57.81
N GLU A 935 4.84 14.56 57.42
CA GLU A 935 5.62 13.55 58.13
C GLU A 935 6.21 12.52 57.13
N PRO A 936 7.26 11.77 57.47
CA PRO A 936 7.91 10.82 56.56
C PRO A 936 7.10 9.53 56.41
N VAL A 937 5.91 9.63 55.80
CA VAL A 937 4.98 8.52 55.61
C VAL A 937 4.60 8.35 54.15
N ILE A 938 4.28 7.11 53.78
CA ILE A 938 3.78 6.74 52.47
C ILE A 938 2.49 5.93 52.61
N PHE A 939 1.72 5.86 51.53
CA PHE A 939 0.45 5.17 51.50
C PHE A 939 0.49 4.02 50.48
N ARG A 940 -0.11 2.89 50.84
CA ARG A 940 -0.28 1.75 49.95
C ARG A 940 -1.76 1.39 49.87
N THR A 941 -2.28 1.21 48.65
CA THR A 941 -3.61 0.62 48.47
C THR A 941 -3.48 -0.90 48.50
N GLU A 942 -4.18 -1.53 49.45
CA GLU A 942 -4.26 -2.98 49.61
C GLU A 942 -5.28 -3.58 48.61
N PRO A 943 -5.22 -4.90 48.32
CA PRO A 943 -6.13 -5.54 47.37
C PRO A 943 -7.63 -5.42 47.73
N ASP A 944 -7.95 -5.18 49.00
CA ASP A 944 -9.31 -4.94 49.48
C ASP A 944 -9.79 -3.49 49.30
N GLY A 945 -8.94 -2.63 48.71
CA GLY A 945 -9.18 -1.21 48.49
C GLY A 945 -8.90 -0.33 49.72
N SER A 946 -8.47 -0.90 50.84
CA SER A 946 -8.05 -0.13 52.02
C SER A 946 -6.70 0.54 51.78
N THR A 947 -6.42 1.62 52.52
CA THR A 947 -5.14 2.33 52.40
C THR A 947 -4.32 2.15 53.68
N ALA A 948 -3.17 1.49 53.56
CA ALA A 948 -2.22 1.31 54.65
C ALA A 948 -1.27 2.51 54.73
N ARG A 949 -1.10 3.08 55.93
CA ARG A 949 -0.13 4.14 56.22
C ARG A 949 1.16 3.52 56.74
N ILE A 950 2.29 3.81 56.10
CA ILE A 950 3.60 3.21 56.40
C ILE A 950 4.58 4.33 56.76
N ASP A 951 5.24 4.20 57.90
CA ASP A 951 6.32 5.10 58.35
C ASP A 951 7.64 4.69 57.67
N ILE A 952 8.27 5.63 56.96
CA ILE A 952 9.56 5.43 56.28
C ILE A 952 10.70 6.23 56.92
N SER A 953 10.53 6.72 58.15
CA SER A 953 11.59 7.39 58.90
C SER A 953 12.77 6.46 59.21
N GLY A 954 13.92 7.07 59.52
CA GLY A 954 15.13 6.33 59.88
C GLY A 954 15.88 5.70 58.69
N PRO A 955 16.79 4.75 58.95
CA PRO A 955 17.52 4.02 57.92
C PRO A 955 16.67 2.91 57.29
N TRP A 956 16.95 2.59 56.03
CA TRP A 956 16.27 1.51 55.29
C TRP A 956 17.15 0.25 55.21
N PRO A 957 16.56 -0.94 55.04
CA PRO A 957 17.31 -2.18 54.87
C PRO A 957 18.24 -2.13 53.64
N ILE A 958 19.43 -2.74 53.79
CA ILE A 958 20.43 -2.88 52.73
C ILE A 958 20.77 -4.36 52.62
N ARG A 959 20.65 -4.95 51.43
CA ARG A 959 20.88 -6.38 51.16
C ARG A 959 21.70 -6.55 49.89
N SER A 960 22.60 -7.53 49.81
CA SER A 960 23.21 -7.83 48.51
C SER A 960 22.24 -8.62 47.63
N VAL A 961 22.37 -8.49 46.31
CA VAL A 961 21.56 -9.28 45.34
C VAL A 961 21.74 -10.78 45.57
N HIS A 962 22.98 -11.20 45.83
CA HIS A 962 23.31 -12.61 46.07
C HIS A 962 22.70 -13.13 47.38
N ASP A 963 22.63 -12.31 48.44
CA ASP A 963 21.95 -12.70 49.69
C ASP A 963 20.44 -12.88 49.47
N ALA A 964 19.83 -11.99 48.67
CA ALA A 964 18.41 -12.05 48.36
C ALA A 964 18.06 -13.31 47.55
N VAL A 965 18.86 -13.60 46.52
CA VAL A 965 18.72 -14.80 45.70
C VAL A 965 18.98 -16.06 46.53
N SER A 966 20.02 -16.06 47.38
CA SER A 966 20.34 -17.22 48.23
C SER A 966 19.21 -17.57 49.19
N GLU A 967 18.62 -16.57 49.84
CA GLU A 967 17.46 -16.77 50.73
C GLU A 967 16.26 -17.29 49.95
N GLY A 968 15.94 -16.69 48.80
CA GLY A 968 14.80 -17.08 47.99
C GLY A 968 14.94 -18.46 47.33
N ALA A 969 16.15 -18.84 46.95
CA ALA A 969 16.47 -20.14 46.36
C ALA A 969 16.56 -21.27 47.39
N GLY A 970 16.83 -20.92 48.66
CA GLY A 970 17.05 -21.86 49.75
C GLY A 970 18.43 -22.54 49.71
N GLU A 971 19.37 -22.02 48.93
CA GLU A 971 20.75 -22.49 48.81
C GLU A 971 21.70 -21.31 48.57
N GLU A 972 22.98 -21.47 48.93
CA GLU A 972 23.96 -20.39 48.82
C GLU A 972 24.35 -20.12 47.36
N ILE A 973 24.09 -18.90 46.89
CA ILE A 973 24.44 -18.39 45.56
C ILE A 973 25.43 -17.24 45.73
N THR A 974 26.59 -17.36 45.10
CA THR A 974 27.67 -16.37 45.16
C THR A 974 28.04 -15.90 43.75
N PRO A 975 28.81 -14.80 43.60
CA PRO A 975 29.30 -14.37 42.29
C PRO A 975 30.17 -15.42 41.57
N SER A 976 30.65 -16.43 42.30
CA SER A 976 31.47 -17.53 41.77
C SER A 976 30.67 -18.78 41.40
N THR A 977 29.35 -18.79 41.64
CA THR A 977 28.48 -19.93 41.34
C THR A 977 28.42 -20.16 39.81
N PRO A 978 28.71 -21.38 39.32
CA PRO A 978 28.65 -21.69 37.89
C PRO A 978 27.26 -21.49 37.29
N VAL A 979 27.19 -21.08 36.02
CA VAL A 979 25.93 -20.82 35.32
C VAL A 979 25.04 -22.05 35.23
N GLU A 980 25.63 -23.25 35.12
CA GLU A 980 24.90 -24.51 35.08
C GLU A 980 24.14 -24.78 36.37
N THR A 981 24.72 -24.42 37.52
CA THR A 981 24.06 -24.50 38.82
C THR A 981 22.90 -23.52 38.89
N LEU A 982 23.11 -22.27 38.46
CA LEU A 982 22.06 -21.23 38.44
C LEU A 982 20.87 -21.61 37.56
N ARG A 983 21.13 -22.22 36.40
CA ARG A 983 20.08 -22.75 35.51
C ARG A 983 19.28 -23.88 36.15
N ALA A 984 19.96 -24.78 36.86
CA ALA A 984 19.28 -25.83 37.62
C ALA A 984 18.39 -25.26 38.74
N VAL A 985 18.81 -24.14 39.37
CA VAL A 985 17.96 -23.40 40.32
C VAL A 985 16.72 -22.83 39.62
N CYS A 986 16.89 -22.19 38.46
CA CYS A 986 15.77 -21.67 37.66
C CYS A 986 14.79 -22.77 37.28
N ASP A 987 15.28 -23.90 36.75
CA ASP A 987 14.46 -25.06 36.37
C ASP A 987 13.68 -25.62 37.57
N ARG A 988 14.31 -25.68 38.75
CA ARG A 988 13.70 -26.14 40.00
C ARG A 988 12.59 -25.20 40.49
N LEU A 989 12.76 -23.90 40.30
CA LEU A 989 11.83 -22.86 40.75
C LEU A 989 10.78 -22.49 39.69
N GLY A 990 10.90 -23.04 38.47
CA GLY A 990 10.01 -22.73 37.35
C GLY A 990 10.23 -21.34 36.76
N ILE A 991 11.43 -20.77 36.92
CA ILE A 991 11.82 -19.47 36.34
C ILE A 991 12.46 -19.72 34.98
N ALA A 992 12.00 -19.00 33.95
CA ALA A 992 12.51 -19.17 32.60
C ALA A 992 13.94 -18.61 32.48
N HIS A 993 14.79 -19.26 31.69
CA HIS A 993 16.14 -18.75 31.39
C HIS A 993 16.51 -19.05 29.93
N ARG A 994 17.44 -18.27 29.39
CA ARG A 994 17.94 -18.48 28.02
C ARG A 994 19.30 -19.20 28.01
N PRO A 995 19.56 -20.07 27.01
CA PRO A 995 20.84 -20.80 26.92
C PRO A 995 22.07 -19.92 26.67
N ASP A 996 21.88 -18.72 26.12
CA ASP A 996 22.93 -17.75 25.80
C ASP A 996 23.24 -16.78 26.95
N TRP A 997 22.46 -16.78 28.03
CA TRP A 997 22.70 -15.95 29.20
C TRP A 997 23.91 -16.41 30.01
N ASP A 998 24.71 -15.45 30.47
CA ASP A 998 25.80 -15.68 31.41
C ASP A 998 25.30 -15.80 32.85
N ALA A 999 26.21 -16.09 33.79
CA ALA A 999 25.85 -16.22 35.21
C ALA A 999 25.21 -14.95 35.79
N GLY A 1000 25.64 -13.76 35.35
CA GLY A 1000 25.12 -12.49 35.85
C GLY A 1000 23.68 -12.24 35.41
N HIS A 1001 23.34 -12.52 34.14
CA HIS A 1001 21.97 -12.40 33.64
C HIS A 1001 21.03 -13.40 34.34
N VAL A 1002 21.49 -14.63 34.58
CA VAL A 1002 20.68 -15.61 35.31
C VAL A 1002 20.47 -15.20 36.78
N VAL A 1003 21.48 -14.62 37.44
CA VAL A 1003 21.32 -14.07 38.80
C VAL A 1003 20.34 -12.90 38.82
N LEU A 1004 20.38 -12.03 37.81
CA LEU A 1004 19.44 -10.91 37.69
C LEU A 1004 18.00 -11.41 37.57
N GLU A 1005 17.74 -12.38 36.68
CA GLU A 1005 16.42 -13.01 36.52
C GLU A 1005 15.92 -13.66 37.82
N LEU A 1006 16.80 -14.37 38.53
CA LEU A 1006 16.48 -14.94 39.85
C LEU A 1006 16.17 -13.84 40.87
N TYR A 1007 16.92 -12.74 40.84
CA TYR A 1007 16.72 -11.61 41.74
C TYR A 1007 15.36 -10.94 41.52
N GLU A 1008 14.94 -10.75 40.29
CA GLU A 1008 13.63 -10.16 39.96
C GLU A 1008 12.49 -10.97 40.63
N HIS A 1009 12.49 -12.29 40.46
CA HIS A 1009 11.45 -13.18 40.98
C HIS A 1009 11.53 -13.47 42.49
N LEU A 1010 12.75 -13.51 43.04
CA LEU A 1010 12.98 -13.97 44.43
C LEU A 1010 13.24 -12.81 45.41
N GLY A 1011 13.71 -11.68 44.90
CA GLY A 1011 14.03 -10.48 45.66
C GLY A 1011 13.05 -9.35 45.37
N GLU A 1012 13.09 -8.80 44.15
CA GLU A 1012 12.35 -7.60 43.77
C GLU A 1012 10.85 -7.77 44.03
N ASP A 1013 10.20 -8.74 43.39
CA ASP A 1013 8.75 -9.03 43.47
C ASP A 1013 8.21 -9.17 44.90
N ARG A 1014 9.06 -9.61 45.83
CA ARG A 1014 8.69 -9.91 47.22
C ARG A 1014 8.94 -8.73 48.18
N THR A 1015 9.58 -7.67 47.70
CA THR A 1015 9.95 -6.52 48.53
C THR A 1015 8.73 -5.69 48.89
N THR A 1016 8.50 -5.45 50.19
CA THR A 1016 7.31 -4.71 50.67
C THR A 1016 7.61 -3.37 51.33
N PHE A 1017 8.87 -3.11 51.69
CA PHE A 1017 9.32 -1.86 52.31
C PHE A 1017 10.51 -1.34 51.52
N PRO A 1018 10.69 0.00 51.37
CA PRO A 1018 11.85 0.56 50.66
C PRO A 1018 13.16 -0.08 51.11
N THR A 1019 13.79 -0.84 50.22
CA THR A 1019 14.98 -1.66 50.50
C THR A 1019 16.00 -1.44 49.40
N PHE A 1020 17.25 -1.23 49.79
CA PHE A 1020 18.36 -1.14 48.85
C PHE A 1020 18.95 -2.52 48.60
N TYR A 1021 18.92 -2.97 47.36
CA TYR A 1021 19.65 -4.14 46.89
C TYR A 1021 20.98 -3.69 46.29
N VAL A 1022 22.09 -4.24 46.74
CA VAL A 1022 23.44 -3.79 46.39
C VAL A 1022 24.28 -4.89 45.75
N ASP A 1023 25.39 -4.50 45.14
CA ASP A 1023 26.44 -5.39 44.64
C ASP A 1023 25.96 -6.34 43.53
N PHE A 1024 25.38 -5.75 42.48
CA PHE A 1024 24.89 -6.44 41.27
C PHE A 1024 26.03 -7.08 40.46
N PRO A 1025 25.75 -8.14 39.67
CA PRO A 1025 26.74 -8.70 38.76
C PRO A 1025 27.36 -7.67 37.80
N THR A 1026 28.67 -7.74 37.59
CA THR A 1026 29.37 -6.77 36.72
C THR A 1026 28.92 -6.85 35.26
N SER A 1027 28.54 -8.03 34.78
CA SER A 1027 28.17 -8.22 33.37
C SER A 1027 26.84 -7.54 32.98
N THR A 1028 25.96 -7.28 33.94
CA THR A 1028 24.68 -6.56 33.73
C THR A 1028 24.77 -5.07 34.06
N SER A 1029 25.96 -4.57 34.38
CA SER A 1029 26.19 -3.19 34.85
C SER A 1029 27.25 -2.46 34.00
N PRO A 1030 26.96 -2.16 32.71
CA PRO A 1030 27.96 -1.72 31.74
C PRO A 1030 28.58 -0.33 32.02
N LEU A 1031 27.88 0.54 32.75
CA LEU A 1031 28.31 1.90 33.10
C LEU A 1031 28.82 2.02 34.55
N THR A 1032 28.79 0.94 35.32
CA THR A 1032 29.10 0.92 36.75
C THR A 1032 30.51 0.42 37.01
N ARG A 1033 31.24 1.06 37.93
CA ARG A 1033 32.55 0.58 38.38
C ARG A 1033 32.43 -0.81 39.03
N ALA A 1034 33.38 -1.69 38.72
CA ALA A 1034 33.52 -2.98 39.42
C ALA A 1034 33.76 -2.76 40.93
N HIS A 1035 33.28 -3.68 41.76
CA HIS A 1035 33.39 -3.56 43.20
C HIS A 1035 34.83 -3.52 43.67
N ARG A 1036 35.16 -2.60 44.59
CA ARG A 1036 36.55 -2.35 45.04
C ARG A 1036 37.21 -3.55 45.73
N SER A 1037 36.43 -4.50 46.26
CA SER A 1037 36.95 -5.63 47.05
C SER A 1037 36.29 -6.99 46.78
N ILE A 1038 35.27 -7.07 45.94
CA ILE A 1038 34.50 -8.32 45.70
C ILE A 1038 34.52 -8.56 44.19
N ALA A 1039 35.14 -9.65 43.76
CA ALA A 1039 35.21 -9.98 42.35
C ALA A 1039 33.84 -10.43 41.81
N GLY A 1040 33.54 -10.10 40.56
CA GLY A 1040 32.31 -10.53 39.87
C GLY A 1040 31.09 -9.60 40.05
N VAL A 1041 31.16 -8.63 40.97
CA VAL A 1041 30.07 -7.66 41.23
C VAL A 1041 30.52 -6.21 41.03
N ALA A 1042 29.58 -5.30 40.85
CA ALA A 1042 29.74 -3.88 40.61
C ALA A 1042 29.14 -3.04 41.77
N GLU A 1043 29.67 -1.84 41.99
CA GLU A 1043 29.17 -0.91 43.03
C GLU A 1043 27.89 -0.21 42.54
N ARG A 1044 26.81 -0.99 42.46
CA ARG A 1044 25.47 -0.56 42.06
C ARG A 1044 24.49 -0.89 43.19
N TRP A 1045 23.46 -0.07 43.33
CA TRP A 1045 22.26 -0.46 44.04
C TRP A 1045 21.00 -0.13 43.27
N ASP A 1046 19.96 -0.93 43.49
CA ASP A 1046 18.59 -0.65 43.08
C ASP A 1046 17.73 -0.51 44.35
N LEU A 1047 16.90 0.53 44.38
CA LEU A 1047 15.96 0.80 45.47
C LEU A 1047 14.61 0.23 45.08
N VAL A 1048 14.12 -0.75 45.84
CA VAL A 1048 12.85 -1.42 45.53
C VAL A 1048 11.84 -1.18 46.65
N ALA A 1049 10.59 -0.92 46.27
CA ALA A 1049 9.45 -0.93 47.18
C ALA A 1049 8.21 -1.52 46.48
N TRP A 1050 7.52 -2.44 47.16
CA TRP A 1050 6.31 -3.12 46.67
C TRP A 1050 6.46 -3.83 45.32
N GLY A 1051 7.59 -4.52 45.12
CA GLY A 1051 7.86 -5.20 43.86
C GLY A 1051 8.10 -4.25 42.69
N VAL A 1052 8.48 -2.99 42.96
CA VAL A 1052 8.78 -2.00 41.93
C VAL A 1052 10.10 -1.31 42.25
N GLU A 1053 11.04 -1.36 41.30
CA GLU A 1053 12.24 -0.53 41.32
C GLU A 1053 11.87 0.97 41.29
N LEU A 1054 12.30 1.75 42.26
CA LEU A 1054 12.11 3.21 42.29
C LEU A 1054 13.24 3.97 41.58
N GLY A 1055 14.41 3.34 41.48
CA GLY A 1055 15.58 3.87 40.83
C GLY A 1055 16.85 3.17 41.29
N THR A 1056 17.96 3.64 40.76
CA THR A 1056 19.26 2.97 40.83
C THR A 1056 20.38 3.98 41.00
N ALA A 1057 21.52 3.56 41.54
CA ALA A 1057 22.71 4.40 41.61
C ALA A 1057 24.00 3.60 41.60
N TYR A 1058 25.07 4.28 41.19
CA TYR A 1058 26.35 3.70 40.86
C TYR A 1058 27.50 4.48 41.52
N THR A 1059 28.59 3.77 41.79
CA THR A 1059 29.91 4.37 41.65
C THR A 1059 30.24 4.34 40.17
N GLU A 1060 30.39 5.52 39.56
CA GLU A 1060 30.51 5.65 38.12
C GLU A 1060 31.81 5.05 37.57
N LEU A 1061 31.71 4.36 36.43
CA LEU A 1061 32.88 3.91 35.70
C LEU A 1061 33.54 5.11 35.01
N THR A 1062 34.67 5.54 35.56
CA THR A 1062 35.45 6.69 35.07
C THR A 1062 36.68 6.29 34.25
N ASP A 1063 37.01 4.99 34.19
CA ASP A 1063 38.11 4.46 33.39
C ASP A 1063 37.68 4.37 31.91
N PRO A 1064 38.22 5.22 31.01
CA PRO A 1064 37.81 5.25 29.61
C PRO A 1064 38.18 3.97 28.85
N VAL A 1065 39.25 3.27 29.25
CA VAL A 1065 39.71 2.04 28.57
C VAL A 1065 38.75 0.90 28.87
N GLU A 1066 38.33 0.78 30.14
CA GLU A 1066 37.34 -0.21 30.54
C GLU A 1066 35.95 0.14 30.00
N GLN A 1067 35.55 1.41 30.06
CA GLN A 1067 34.27 1.87 29.51
C GLN A 1067 34.15 1.56 28.02
N ARG A 1068 35.22 1.78 27.25
CA ARG A 1068 35.28 1.43 25.82
C ARG A 1068 35.04 -0.06 25.59
N LYS A 1069 35.67 -0.95 26.36
CA LYS A 1069 35.46 -2.40 26.21
C LYS A 1069 33.99 -2.78 26.43
N ARG A 1070 33.34 -2.18 27.44
CA ARG A 1070 31.94 -2.47 27.77
C ARG A 1070 30.97 -1.94 26.72
N LEU A 1071 31.15 -0.70 26.27
CA LEU A 1071 30.31 -0.14 25.19
C LEU A 1071 30.52 -0.87 23.86
N THR A 1072 31.75 -1.28 23.53
CA THR A 1072 31.98 -2.12 22.35
C THR A 1072 31.26 -3.46 22.46
N ALA A 1073 31.26 -4.10 23.64
CA ALA A 1073 30.52 -5.35 23.85
C ALA A 1073 29.00 -5.15 23.69
N GLN A 1074 28.44 -4.06 24.23
CA GLN A 1074 27.02 -3.70 24.07
C GLN A 1074 26.68 -3.39 22.61
N SER A 1075 27.51 -2.62 21.90
CA SER A 1075 27.29 -2.30 20.50
C SER A 1075 27.33 -3.55 19.59
N MET A 1076 28.11 -4.57 19.95
CA MET A 1076 28.09 -5.87 19.27
C MET A 1076 26.79 -6.66 19.52
N LEU A 1077 26.17 -6.52 20.69
CA LEU A 1077 24.84 -7.08 20.97
C LEU A 1077 23.76 -6.35 20.15
N ALA A 1078 23.84 -5.02 20.06
CA ALA A 1078 22.96 -4.21 19.23
C ALA A 1078 23.05 -4.63 17.74
N ALA A 1079 24.28 -4.79 17.23
CA ALA A 1079 24.52 -5.32 15.87
C ALA A 1079 24.01 -6.77 15.70
N GLY A 1080 23.93 -7.54 16.79
CA GLY A 1080 23.35 -8.88 16.84
C GLY A 1080 21.81 -8.92 16.87
N GLY A 1081 21.16 -7.75 16.87
CA GLY A 1081 19.70 -7.62 16.82
C GLY A 1081 19.02 -7.36 18.16
N ASP A 1082 19.75 -6.97 19.21
CA ASP A 1082 19.19 -6.50 20.48
C ASP A 1082 18.84 -5.00 20.40
N PRO A 1083 17.54 -4.61 20.35
CA PRO A 1083 17.13 -3.22 20.18
C PRO A 1083 17.31 -2.37 21.46
N GLU A 1084 17.58 -2.98 22.61
CA GLU A 1084 17.76 -2.27 23.89
C GLU A 1084 19.23 -2.01 24.22
N ALA A 1085 20.16 -2.69 23.54
CA ALA A 1085 21.60 -2.57 23.79
C ALA A 1085 22.14 -1.19 23.37
N MET A 1086 23.03 -0.64 24.20
CA MET A 1086 23.60 0.69 23.98
C MET A 1086 24.48 0.77 22.71
N GLU A 1087 24.36 1.88 22.00
CA GLU A 1087 25.28 2.23 20.92
C GLU A 1087 26.63 2.76 21.46
N LEU A 1088 27.69 2.62 20.64
CA LEU A 1088 29.01 3.11 20.98
C LEU A 1088 29.09 4.64 20.76
N ASP A 1089 29.08 5.40 21.86
CA ASP A 1089 29.27 6.86 21.85
C ASP A 1089 30.77 7.23 21.95
N GLU A 1090 31.41 7.50 20.81
CA GLU A 1090 32.83 7.88 20.75
C GLU A 1090 33.10 9.26 21.36
N ASP A 1091 32.15 10.20 21.29
CA ASP A 1091 32.31 11.53 21.91
C ASP A 1091 32.28 11.43 23.44
N PHE A 1092 31.45 10.55 23.99
CA PHE A 1092 31.44 10.26 25.42
C PHE A 1092 32.75 9.64 25.89
N LEU A 1093 33.28 8.65 25.14
CA LEU A 1093 34.57 8.04 25.46
C LEU A 1093 35.70 9.07 25.40
N GLN A 1094 35.69 9.93 24.38
CA GLN A 1094 36.64 11.04 24.29
C GLN A 1094 36.53 11.98 25.50
N ALA A 1095 35.32 12.29 25.97
CA ALA A 1095 35.14 13.09 27.17
C ALA A 1095 35.75 12.41 28.41
N LEU A 1096 35.54 11.10 28.61
CA LEU A 1096 36.16 10.37 29.72
C LEU A 1096 37.69 10.33 29.64
N GLU A 1097 38.27 10.36 28.43
CA GLU A 1097 39.72 10.45 28.22
C GLU A 1097 40.31 11.80 28.70
N TYR A 1098 39.49 12.86 28.81
CA TYR A 1098 39.86 14.12 29.50
C TYR A 1098 39.79 14.03 31.03
N ALA A 1099 39.48 12.85 31.57
CA ALA A 1099 39.37 12.50 32.98
C ALA A 1099 38.12 13.05 33.68
N MET A 1100 37.22 12.13 34.04
CA MET A 1100 36.13 12.39 34.96
C MET A 1100 36.58 12.11 36.40
N PRO A 1101 36.27 12.97 37.39
CA PRO A 1101 36.58 12.68 38.79
C PRO A 1101 35.80 11.43 39.26
N PRO A 1102 36.29 10.67 40.26
CA PRO A 1102 35.51 9.61 40.89
C PRO A 1102 34.17 10.17 41.34
N THR A 1103 33.06 9.60 40.88
CA THR A 1103 31.73 10.21 40.98
C THR A 1103 30.73 9.13 41.40
N GLY A 1104 29.80 9.51 42.28
CA GLY A 1104 28.58 8.74 42.48
C GLY A 1104 27.48 9.33 41.62
N GLY A 1105 26.71 8.51 40.92
CA GLY A 1105 25.55 8.95 40.15
C GLY A 1105 24.33 8.14 40.51
N LEU A 1106 23.14 8.76 40.44
CA LEU A 1106 21.85 8.11 40.68
C LEU A 1106 20.86 8.51 39.60
N GLY A 1107 19.90 7.63 39.34
CA GLY A 1107 18.72 7.89 38.55
C GLY A 1107 17.48 7.33 39.24
N VAL A 1108 16.49 8.18 39.52
CA VAL A 1108 15.23 7.78 40.16
C VAL A 1108 14.03 8.21 39.35
N GLY A 1109 13.02 7.33 39.28
CA GLY A 1109 11.75 7.62 38.64
C GLY A 1109 10.92 8.57 39.51
N VAL A 1110 10.80 9.84 39.10
CA VAL A 1110 9.99 10.83 39.84
C VAL A 1110 8.53 10.40 39.88
N ASP A 1111 8.03 9.82 38.80
CA ASP A 1111 6.69 9.23 38.75
C ASP A 1111 6.51 8.13 39.79
N ARG A 1112 7.48 7.21 39.90
CA ARG A 1112 7.46 6.11 40.87
C ARG A 1112 7.56 6.61 42.31
N ILE A 1113 8.32 7.68 42.57
CA ILE A 1113 8.34 8.35 43.89
C ILE A 1113 6.96 8.95 44.23
N VAL A 1114 6.30 9.60 43.27
CA VAL A 1114 4.95 10.15 43.48
C VAL A 1114 3.95 9.01 43.74
N MET A 1115 4.04 7.91 42.98
CA MET A 1115 3.25 6.70 43.25
C MET A 1115 3.52 6.18 44.66
N LEU A 1116 4.79 6.12 45.06
CA LEU A 1116 5.18 5.65 46.39
C LEU A 1116 4.52 6.48 47.49
N ILE A 1117 4.65 7.80 47.40
CA ILE A 1117 4.16 8.74 48.42
C ILE A 1117 2.62 8.78 48.47
N THR A 1118 1.94 8.67 47.32
CA THR A 1118 0.48 8.83 47.23
C THR A 1118 -0.30 7.51 47.23
N GLY A 1119 0.37 6.37 47.02
CA GLY A 1119 -0.25 5.06 46.86
C GLY A 1119 -1.08 4.90 45.59
N GLN A 1120 -0.96 5.81 44.63
CA GLN A 1120 -1.71 5.78 43.36
C GLN A 1120 -0.88 5.21 42.22
N SER A 1121 -1.53 4.77 41.15
CA SER A 1121 -0.86 4.29 39.94
C SER A 1121 -0.19 5.42 39.13
N ILE A 1122 0.73 5.09 38.22
CA ILE A 1122 1.37 6.09 37.35
C ILE A 1122 0.34 6.85 36.53
N ARG A 1123 -0.69 6.14 36.03
CA ARG A 1123 -1.76 6.69 35.19
C ARG A 1123 -2.64 7.67 35.95
N GLU A 1124 -2.82 7.49 37.26
CA GLU A 1124 -3.57 8.42 38.11
C GLU A 1124 -2.74 9.64 38.50
N SER A 1125 -1.43 9.45 38.73
CA SER A 1125 -0.52 10.53 39.11
C SER A 1125 -0.21 11.50 37.97
N LEU A 1126 -0.25 11.02 36.71
CA LEU A 1126 -0.04 11.84 35.52
C LEU A 1126 -1.33 12.57 35.12
N ALA A 1127 -1.17 13.85 34.77
CA ALA A 1127 -2.28 14.65 34.26
C ALA A 1127 -2.84 14.03 32.97
N PHE A 1128 -1.98 13.75 31.99
CA PHE A 1128 -2.39 13.18 30.70
C PHE A 1128 -1.53 11.96 30.35
N PRO A 1129 -1.85 10.77 30.87
CA PRO A 1129 -1.19 9.53 30.45
C PRO A 1129 -1.49 9.21 28.98
N LEU A 1130 -0.57 8.52 28.31
CA LEU A 1130 -0.84 8.02 26.97
C LEU A 1130 -1.93 6.93 27.04
N VAL A 1131 -2.90 7.01 26.13
CA VAL A 1131 -4.00 6.04 26.02
C VAL A 1131 -4.05 5.49 24.61
N LYS A 1132 -4.34 4.19 24.48
CA LYS A 1132 -4.56 3.57 23.18
C LYS A 1132 -5.70 4.31 22.45
N PRO A 1133 -5.52 4.78 21.21
CA PRO A 1133 -6.61 5.41 20.46
C PRO A 1133 -7.81 4.46 20.31
N GLN A 1134 -9.03 5.00 20.27
CA GLN A 1134 -10.19 4.22 19.81
C GLN A 1134 -10.05 4.00 18.30
N GLU A 1135 -10.36 2.79 17.81
CA GLU A 1135 -10.47 2.54 16.36
C GLU A 1135 -11.44 3.57 15.78
N ARG A 1136 -10.94 4.38 14.83
CA ARG A 1136 -11.67 5.50 14.25
C ARG A 1136 -12.69 5.04 13.22
#